data_AF-A0A8T4EYX4-F1
#
_entry.id   AF-A0A8T4EYX4-F1
#
_cell.length_a   1.000
_cell.length_b   1.000
_cell.length_c   1.000
_cell.angle_alpha   90.00
_cell.angle_beta   90.00
_cell.angle_gamma   90.00
#
_symmetry.space_group_name_H-M   'P 1'
#
loop_
_entity.id
_entity.type
_entity.pdbx_description
1 polymer ?
#
loop_
_entity_poly.entity_id
_entity_poly.type
_entity_poly.pdbx_seq_one_letter_code
_entity_poly.pdbx_strand_id
1 'polypeptide(L)'
;MLERVLKTVLAAFVVIAPAVALAAPAHAATFNVRDYGATGNGSSNDSSAINSAITAAFNAGGGTVQFPSGTYKVSNTIHLRSNVLIQVDSGATIMGSSSDTYDAPESNPNDDFQDYGHSHFHNAMFYGDRLTGIGFVGTGTIDGGGNLITGNPDSGQADKILSLTRCDGLTLNGVRFRRGGHFAILTNNCNNITSDHLRIDTASDRDGWNVISASNVTVTNADIAANDDALVFKSDYALGAKLPNGHVTVTDSHLSAGCCNALMFGSETCGDFTDYNFQRITITGANKSGLGMVSMDGAVITDVHYRDITMSNVRSAIMQKIGTRRRCGNSPGVGHIENITYDNVTSTGQSSSNFSATLWGEAGTSNRIRNVTFNNVNVSVPGGSGAISTGVPSNNATDYNPNSIGTRPAYGWYIHNAHDIHFINSGVQFVSNDNRPAVIANTGSSVTFDRFTAERGSGSAYDMGFQTVTGYCVSANSQNTTGGALRTNATGSTQSCTTADDYSLAVTPSSRTVPSGGGTATYTVNTSVVSGAPGNITLGATGLPPGASASFSPNPVAAGSSSTMTVTTTGATPDGTSTITVTGTGTAGTRTASTGLTVGTPTSSNVYAEAESGTVTAPMQIQSDANAWGGQFVTVAAGNNSTGSAPSSGLATIPFSVPTAGTYRFWGRVMAPADTDDSFWVKIDNGGYVNWNDITAGAAWHWAPVTNDSASDAPITASLAAGAHTMTVAYREDGAKLDRILATTDASFTPPNDPPPAGVRYEAENATISQGIFENTHTGFSGTGYVNADNVAGSYVEFTVNADTAGPATLKLRYANGTTTNRPMAIAVNGATVATRDYNATANWDTWATDTLTVNLNAGSNTIRLTGTTANGGPNVDYIEF
;
A
#
# COMPACT_ATOMS: atom_id res chain seq x y z
N MET A 1 5.82 52.53 -64.39
CA MET A 1 6.73 51.77 -65.27
C MET A 1 8.08 51.70 -64.56
N LEU A 2 8.73 50.56 -64.32
CA LEU A 2 8.48 49.18 -64.72
C LEU A 2 9.44 48.28 -63.88
N GLU A 3 8.94 47.10 -63.47
CA GLU A 3 9.67 45.83 -63.15
C GLU A 3 10.61 45.75 -61.91
N ARG A 4 10.20 45.03 -60.85
CA ARG A 4 10.31 43.56 -60.53
C ARG A 4 11.65 43.22 -59.84
N VAL A 5 11.68 43.04 -58.51
CA VAL A 5 11.40 41.82 -57.70
C VAL A 5 12.63 40.93 -57.44
N LEU A 6 12.96 40.84 -56.12
CA LEU A 6 13.61 39.76 -55.35
C LEU A 6 15.12 39.49 -55.48
N LYS A 7 15.85 39.66 -54.36
CA LYS A 7 16.35 38.55 -53.52
C LYS A 7 17.06 39.09 -52.26
N THR A 8 16.47 38.77 -51.11
CA THR A 8 16.97 39.07 -49.76
C THR A 8 18.09 38.08 -49.39
N VAL A 9 19.21 38.61 -48.90
CA VAL A 9 20.28 37.86 -48.23
C VAL A 9 19.93 37.79 -46.74
N LEU A 10 19.75 36.60 -46.19
CA LEU A 10 19.82 36.36 -44.74
C LEU A 10 20.79 35.20 -44.50
N ALA A 11 21.87 35.50 -43.81
CA ALA A 11 22.94 34.58 -43.49
C ALA A 11 22.46 33.50 -42.51
N ALA A 12 22.68 32.24 -42.86
CA ALA A 12 22.48 31.11 -41.96
C ALA A 12 23.72 30.93 -41.07
N PHE A 13 23.58 31.19 -39.77
CA PHE A 13 24.51 30.69 -38.76
C PHE A 13 24.23 29.19 -38.55
N VAL A 14 25.15 28.33 -38.96
CA VAL A 14 25.14 26.91 -38.61
C VAL A 14 25.72 26.78 -37.20
N VAL A 15 24.85 26.67 -36.20
CA VAL A 15 25.23 26.16 -34.88
C VAL A 15 25.13 24.64 -34.97
N ILE A 16 26.28 23.97 -35.02
CA ILE A 16 26.36 22.52 -34.84
C ILE A 16 26.11 22.26 -33.36
N ALA A 17 24.87 21.92 -33.00
CA ALA A 17 24.59 21.34 -31.69
C ALA A 17 25.30 19.97 -31.62
N PRO A 18 26.09 19.67 -30.58
CA PRO A 18 26.55 18.30 -30.40
C PRO A 18 25.31 17.46 -30.16
N ALA A 19 25.20 16.35 -30.90
CA ALA A 19 24.24 15.30 -30.59
C ALA A 19 24.54 14.85 -29.16
N VAL A 20 23.74 15.31 -28.20
CA VAL A 20 23.68 14.70 -26.88
C VAL A 20 23.10 13.32 -27.13
N ALA A 21 23.98 12.33 -27.22
CA ALA A 21 23.56 10.96 -27.03
C ALA A 21 22.86 10.93 -25.67
N LEU A 22 21.54 10.77 -25.69
CA LEU A 22 20.79 10.35 -24.52
C LEU A 22 21.40 9.01 -24.13
N ALA A 23 22.31 9.06 -23.15
CA ALA A 23 22.77 7.86 -22.49
C ALA A 23 21.51 7.15 -22.00
N ALA A 24 21.35 5.88 -22.40
CA ALA A 24 20.43 5.00 -21.70
C ALA A 24 20.65 5.17 -20.19
N PRO A 25 19.59 5.18 -19.35
CA PRO A 25 19.78 5.31 -17.92
C PRO A 25 20.78 4.23 -17.52
N ALA A 26 21.94 4.64 -17.02
CA ALA A 26 22.93 3.70 -16.54
C ALA A 26 22.23 2.86 -15.47
N HIS A 27 22.16 1.54 -15.67
CA HIS A 27 21.82 0.63 -14.58
C HIS A 27 22.70 1.04 -13.40
N ALA A 28 22.09 1.49 -12.30
CA ALA A 28 22.83 1.93 -11.12
C ALA A 28 23.82 0.83 -10.74
N ALA A 29 25.11 1.11 -10.78
CA ALA A 29 26.15 0.11 -10.61
C ALA A 29 25.96 -0.62 -9.26
N THR A 30 26.15 -1.93 -9.25
CA THR A 30 26.05 -2.76 -8.05
C THR A 30 27.43 -3.00 -7.48
N PHE A 31 27.58 -2.77 -6.18
CA PHE A 31 28.81 -2.88 -5.40
C PHE A 31 28.59 -3.96 -4.35
N ASN A 32 28.97 -5.20 -4.65
CA ASN A 32 28.83 -6.31 -3.72
C ASN A 32 29.88 -6.18 -2.62
N VAL A 33 29.44 -6.16 -1.35
CA VAL A 33 30.34 -5.98 -0.20
C VAL A 33 31.47 -7.01 -0.11
N ARG A 34 31.28 -8.21 -0.71
CA ARG A 34 32.31 -9.26 -0.74
C ARG A 34 33.49 -8.90 -1.64
N ASP A 35 33.25 -8.13 -2.71
CA ASP A 35 34.31 -7.65 -3.60
C ASP A 35 35.24 -6.64 -2.90
N TYR A 36 34.77 -6.08 -1.78
CA TYR A 36 35.49 -5.18 -0.91
C TYR A 36 36.06 -5.87 0.35
N GLY A 37 35.98 -7.20 0.40
CA GLY A 37 36.58 -8.02 1.46
C GLY A 37 35.63 -8.40 2.61
N ALA A 38 34.33 -8.13 2.50
CA ALA A 38 33.37 -8.59 3.50
C ALA A 38 33.24 -10.12 3.42
N THR A 39 33.31 -10.79 4.57
CA THR A 39 33.26 -12.25 4.63
C THR A 39 31.85 -12.79 4.74
N GLY A 40 30.94 -12.07 5.41
CA GLY A 40 29.56 -12.52 5.62
C GLY A 40 29.44 -13.81 6.45
N ASN A 41 30.45 -14.12 7.28
CA ASN A 41 30.53 -15.36 8.05
C ASN A 41 30.00 -15.25 9.51
N GLY A 42 29.58 -14.06 9.92
CA GLY A 42 29.05 -13.74 11.25
C GLY A 42 30.09 -13.56 12.36
N SER A 43 31.38 -13.67 12.04
CA SER A 43 32.47 -13.65 13.02
C SER A 43 33.50 -12.54 12.76
N SER A 44 33.92 -12.35 11.50
CA SER A 44 34.85 -11.30 11.10
C SER A 44 34.17 -9.92 11.14
N ASN A 45 34.91 -8.89 11.53
CA ASN A 45 34.42 -7.52 11.42
C ASN A 45 34.42 -7.07 9.95
N ASP A 46 33.22 -6.97 9.36
CA ASP A 46 33.03 -6.60 7.96
C ASP A 46 32.88 -5.08 7.76
N SER A 47 32.92 -4.27 8.83
CA SER A 47 32.66 -2.82 8.77
C SER A 47 33.54 -2.07 7.77
N SER A 48 34.84 -2.37 7.71
CA SER A 48 35.77 -1.68 6.79
C SER A 48 35.48 -1.99 5.33
N ALA A 49 35.12 -3.24 5.01
CA ALA A 49 34.74 -3.66 3.68
C ALA A 49 33.43 -2.98 3.23
N ILE A 50 32.45 -2.92 4.14
CA ILE A 50 31.16 -2.25 3.89
C ILE A 50 31.37 -0.75 3.60
N ASN A 51 32.13 -0.05 4.45
CA ASN A 51 32.45 1.37 4.25
C ASN A 51 33.21 1.61 2.93
N SER A 52 34.07 0.67 2.52
CA SER A 52 34.78 0.72 1.24
C SER A 52 33.83 0.58 0.05
N ALA A 53 32.87 -0.35 0.12
CA ALA A 53 31.83 -0.51 -0.91
C ALA A 53 30.94 0.73 -1.03
N ILE A 54 30.51 1.33 0.09
CA ILE A 54 29.74 2.59 0.11
C ILE A 54 30.55 3.74 -0.50
N THR A 55 31.83 3.86 -0.16
CA THR A 55 32.71 4.88 -0.73
C THR A 55 32.89 4.69 -2.24
N ALA A 56 33.04 3.45 -2.70
CA ALA A 56 33.12 3.15 -4.12
C ALA A 56 31.83 3.49 -4.87
N ALA A 57 30.67 3.13 -4.33
CA ALA A 57 29.37 3.49 -4.89
C ALA A 57 29.18 5.00 -4.99
N PHE A 58 29.48 5.73 -3.92
CA PHE A 58 29.44 7.20 -3.92
C PHE A 58 30.37 7.81 -4.98
N ASN A 59 31.62 7.35 -5.06
CA ASN A 59 32.60 7.86 -6.03
C ASN A 59 32.22 7.55 -7.49
N ALA A 60 31.39 6.55 -7.73
CA ALA A 60 30.83 6.24 -9.05
C ALA A 60 29.62 7.12 -9.44
N GLY A 61 29.23 8.08 -8.59
CA GLY A 61 28.06 8.93 -8.80
C GLY A 61 26.78 8.39 -8.15
N GLY A 62 26.88 7.29 -7.40
CA GLY A 62 25.76 6.59 -6.78
C GLY A 62 25.73 5.12 -7.21
N GLY A 63 24.90 4.33 -6.53
CA GLY A 63 24.78 2.90 -6.83
C GLY A 63 24.16 2.10 -5.71
N THR A 64 24.05 0.79 -5.94
CA THR A 64 23.52 -0.16 -4.96
C THR A 64 24.66 -0.90 -4.28
N VAL A 65 24.81 -0.75 -2.97
CA VAL A 65 25.70 -1.59 -2.17
C VAL A 65 24.93 -2.84 -1.76
N GLN A 66 25.28 -3.98 -2.36
CA GLN A 66 24.56 -5.23 -2.20
C GLN A 66 25.19 -6.09 -1.09
N PHE A 67 24.34 -6.62 -0.22
CA PHE A 67 24.64 -7.64 0.77
C PHE A 67 23.97 -8.95 0.37
N PRO A 68 24.69 -9.87 -0.30
CA PRO A 68 24.19 -11.22 -0.56
C PRO A 68 23.93 -12.01 0.72
N SER A 69 23.23 -13.14 0.65
CA SER A 69 22.98 -14.01 1.81
C SER A 69 24.26 -14.31 2.61
N GLY A 70 24.17 -14.19 3.94
CA GLY A 70 25.29 -14.27 4.88
C GLY A 70 25.05 -13.39 6.10
N THR A 71 25.91 -13.52 7.11
CA THR A 71 25.85 -12.69 8.33
C THR A 71 27.06 -11.75 8.35
N TYR A 72 26.84 -10.46 8.23
CA TYR A 72 27.89 -9.45 8.19
C TYR A 72 28.01 -8.78 9.54
N LYS A 73 29.06 -9.10 10.30
CA LYS A 73 29.23 -8.52 11.63
C LYS A 73 29.81 -7.12 11.52
N VAL A 74 29.14 -6.16 12.14
CA VAL A 74 29.50 -4.74 12.18
C VAL A 74 30.00 -4.42 13.58
N SER A 75 31.25 -3.96 13.68
CA SER A 75 31.89 -3.53 14.94
C SER A 75 32.26 -2.05 14.95
N ASN A 76 32.18 -1.39 13.81
CA ASN A 76 32.36 0.05 13.66
C ASN A 76 31.15 0.68 12.99
N THR A 77 30.96 1.97 13.21
CA THR A 77 29.94 2.76 12.52
C THR A 77 30.14 2.67 11.00
N ILE A 78 29.04 2.39 10.30
CA ILE A 78 28.94 2.43 8.86
C ILE A 78 28.50 3.84 8.46
N HIS A 79 29.36 4.55 7.74
CA HIS A 79 29.12 5.94 7.34
C HIS A 79 28.42 5.99 5.99
N LEU A 80 27.17 6.40 6.01
CA LEU A 80 26.35 6.53 4.81
C LEU A 80 26.83 7.71 3.93
N ARG A 81 26.45 7.65 2.65
CA ARG A 81 26.77 8.65 1.61
C ARG A 81 25.56 8.85 0.71
N SER A 82 25.45 10.05 0.11
CA SER A 82 24.37 10.38 -0.83
C SER A 82 24.36 9.47 -2.06
N ASN A 83 23.19 9.26 -2.66
CA ASN A 83 22.95 8.47 -3.87
C ASN A 83 23.34 6.98 -3.73
N VAL A 84 23.41 6.47 -2.50
CA VAL A 84 23.73 5.06 -2.20
C VAL A 84 22.52 4.34 -1.65
N LEU A 85 22.15 3.24 -2.31
CA LEU A 85 21.12 2.30 -1.88
C LEU A 85 21.78 1.10 -1.20
N ILE A 86 21.40 0.81 0.04
CA ILE A 86 21.81 -0.39 0.77
C ILE A 86 20.80 -1.50 0.47
N GLN A 87 21.19 -2.51 -0.31
CA GLN A 87 20.35 -3.66 -0.62
C GLN A 87 20.74 -4.85 0.27
N VAL A 88 19.80 -5.29 1.11
CA VAL A 88 19.97 -6.43 2.01
C VAL A 88 19.16 -7.60 1.45
N ASP A 89 19.84 -8.49 0.73
CA ASP A 89 19.18 -9.60 0.04
C ASP A 89 18.52 -10.57 1.02
N SER A 90 17.58 -11.37 0.51
CA SER A 90 16.99 -12.47 1.27
C SER A 90 18.08 -13.37 1.84
N GLY A 91 17.96 -13.71 3.13
CA GLY A 91 18.97 -14.50 3.85
C GLY A 91 20.25 -13.75 4.21
N ALA A 92 20.34 -12.44 4.00
CA ALA A 92 21.40 -11.60 4.55
C ALA A 92 21.00 -11.04 5.93
N THR A 93 21.97 -10.98 6.85
CA THR A 93 21.84 -10.31 8.16
C THR A 93 23.03 -9.40 8.38
N ILE A 94 22.81 -8.10 8.56
CA ILE A 94 23.86 -7.17 9.03
C ILE A 94 23.72 -7.10 10.55
N MET A 95 24.72 -7.59 11.28
CA MET A 95 24.63 -7.83 12.73
C MET A 95 25.58 -6.91 13.52
N GLY A 96 25.01 -6.06 14.37
CA GLY A 96 25.75 -5.25 15.33
C GLY A 96 26.44 -6.11 16.39
N SER A 97 27.55 -5.60 16.91
CA SER A 97 28.36 -6.26 17.95
C SER A 97 28.56 -5.38 19.17
N SER A 98 28.99 -5.97 20.29
CA SER A 98 29.30 -5.27 21.55
C SER A 98 30.69 -4.58 21.53
N SER A 99 31.21 -4.28 20.35
CA SER A 99 32.55 -3.70 20.17
C SER A 99 32.59 -2.27 20.71
N ASP A 100 33.76 -1.82 21.16
CA ASP A 100 34.07 -0.47 21.64
C ASP A 100 34.62 0.43 20.51
N THR A 101 34.17 0.21 19.28
CA THR A 101 34.75 0.86 18.09
C THR A 101 33.71 1.50 17.18
N TYR A 102 32.46 1.66 17.62
CA TYR A 102 31.54 2.62 17.01
C TYR A 102 32.03 4.05 17.27
N ASP A 103 31.54 5.00 16.48
CA ASP A 103 31.89 6.40 16.68
C ASP A 103 31.45 6.87 18.07
N ALA A 104 32.29 7.68 18.70
CA ALA A 104 31.94 8.32 19.96
C ALA A 104 30.78 9.31 19.75
N PRO A 105 29.89 9.45 20.75
CA PRO A 105 28.86 10.49 20.74
C PRO A 105 29.52 11.87 20.62
N GLU A 106 29.03 12.68 19.69
CA GLU A 106 29.54 14.02 19.44
C GLU A 106 29.10 15.00 20.54
N SER A 107 29.86 16.07 20.81
CA SER A 107 29.39 17.11 21.72
C SER A 107 28.17 17.84 21.12
N ASN A 108 27.11 18.03 21.92
CA ASN A 108 25.94 18.81 21.53
C ASN A 108 25.61 19.85 22.61
N PRO A 109 25.69 21.16 22.31
CA PRO A 109 25.39 22.21 23.30
C PRO A 109 23.89 22.35 23.63
N ASN A 110 23.02 21.56 22.99
CA ASN A 110 21.58 21.56 23.21
C ASN A 110 21.10 20.29 23.94
N ASP A 111 22.02 19.47 24.46
CA ASP A 111 21.71 18.20 25.11
C ASP A 111 20.87 18.36 26.39
N ASP A 112 21.00 19.50 27.09
CA ASP A 112 20.18 19.86 28.25
C ASP A 112 18.65 19.85 28.00
N PHE A 113 18.21 19.98 26.75
CA PHE A 113 16.79 20.05 26.41
C PHE A 113 16.14 18.66 26.18
N GLN A 114 16.92 17.62 25.91
CA GLN A 114 16.37 16.32 25.52
C GLN A 114 17.12 15.17 26.18
N ASP A 115 16.61 13.96 25.98
CA ASP A 115 17.25 12.76 26.47
C ASP A 115 18.47 12.43 25.57
N TYR A 116 19.51 11.83 26.16
CA TYR A 116 20.82 11.63 25.53
C TYR A 116 20.77 11.07 24.11
N GLY A 117 20.00 10.00 23.88
CA GLY A 117 19.90 9.35 22.57
C GLY A 117 19.34 10.24 21.46
N HIS A 118 18.55 11.27 21.81
CA HIS A 118 18.03 12.27 20.86
C HIS A 118 19.04 13.38 20.58
N SER A 119 20.00 13.58 21.48
CA SER A 119 20.99 14.67 21.40
C SER A 119 22.29 14.25 20.71
N HIS A 120 22.58 12.95 20.61
CA HIS A 120 23.82 12.42 20.02
C HIS A 120 23.51 11.43 18.91
N PHE A 121 24.08 11.66 17.73
CA PHE A 121 23.72 10.96 16.50
C PHE A 121 24.79 9.98 16.01
N HIS A 122 26.07 10.22 16.30
CA HIS A 122 27.19 9.48 15.68
C HIS A 122 27.32 8.05 16.22
N ASN A 123 26.96 7.84 17.49
CA ASN A 123 26.97 6.58 18.22
C ASN A 123 25.90 5.59 17.73
N ALA A 124 26.00 5.18 16.46
CA ALA A 124 25.05 4.34 15.74
C ALA A 124 25.75 3.25 14.92
N MET A 125 25.03 2.18 14.58
CA MET A 125 25.53 1.21 13.58
C MET A 125 25.64 1.84 12.19
N PHE A 126 24.62 2.59 11.76
CA PHE A 126 24.60 3.35 10.53
C PHE A 126 24.36 4.82 10.85
N TYR A 127 25.25 5.68 10.38
CA TYR A 127 25.17 7.12 10.61
C TYR A 127 25.27 7.90 9.30
N GLY A 128 24.47 8.96 9.19
CA GLY A 128 24.51 9.92 8.10
C GLY A 128 24.01 11.31 8.49
N ASP A 129 24.66 12.33 7.94
CA ASP A 129 24.26 13.73 8.08
C ASP A 129 24.29 14.42 6.71
N ARG A 130 23.26 15.23 6.42
CA ARG A 130 23.14 16.01 5.17
C ARG A 130 23.25 15.16 3.90
N LEU A 131 22.55 14.03 3.89
CA LEU A 131 22.55 13.07 2.78
C LEU A 131 21.36 13.27 1.86
N THR A 132 21.53 12.97 0.56
CA THR A 132 20.45 12.97 -0.43
C THR A 132 20.36 11.62 -1.13
N GLY A 133 19.15 11.11 -1.40
CA GLY A 133 18.95 9.90 -2.21
C GLY A 133 19.59 8.67 -1.58
N ILE A 134 19.16 8.32 -0.38
CA ILE A 134 19.68 7.18 0.39
C ILE A 134 18.56 6.17 0.64
N GLY A 135 18.90 4.90 0.84
CA GLY A 135 17.86 3.95 1.20
C GLY A 135 18.36 2.59 1.66
N PHE A 136 17.43 1.83 2.21
CA PHE A 136 17.60 0.44 2.64
C PHE A 136 16.47 -0.38 2.02
N VAL A 137 16.83 -1.38 1.22
CA VAL A 137 15.88 -2.20 0.47
C VAL A 137 16.18 -3.68 0.58
N GLY A 138 15.22 -4.52 0.20
CA GLY A 138 15.35 -5.98 0.19
C GLY A 138 14.73 -6.60 1.44
N THR A 139 14.67 -7.94 1.48
CA THR A 139 13.95 -8.69 2.52
C THR A 139 14.83 -9.23 3.64
N GLY A 140 16.13 -8.90 3.61
CA GLY A 140 17.07 -9.27 4.66
C GLY A 140 16.90 -8.49 5.96
N THR A 141 17.77 -8.77 6.93
CA THR A 141 17.66 -8.22 8.30
C THR A 141 18.85 -7.33 8.66
N ILE A 142 18.58 -6.20 9.30
CA ILE A 142 19.55 -5.39 10.02
C ILE A 142 19.25 -5.55 11.51
N ASP A 143 20.24 -5.98 12.27
CA ASP A 143 20.06 -6.54 13.59
C ASP A 143 21.10 -5.95 14.53
N GLY A 144 20.70 -5.27 15.61
CA GLY A 144 21.67 -4.80 16.60
C GLY A 144 22.35 -5.92 17.38
N GLY A 145 21.93 -7.18 17.17
CA GLY A 145 22.56 -8.35 17.78
C GLY A 145 22.22 -8.54 19.26
N GLY A 146 21.41 -7.64 19.83
CA GLY A 146 21.23 -7.50 21.28
C GLY A 146 22.44 -6.86 21.98
N ASN A 147 23.30 -6.18 21.22
CA ASN A 147 24.56 -5.60 21.72
C ASN A 147 24.52 -4.08 21.86
N LEU A 148 23.49 -3.42 21.31
CA LEU A 148 23.34 -1.98 21.37
C LEU A 148 22.78 -1.55 22.73
N ILE A 149 23.24 -0.39 23.21
CA ILE A 149 22.96 0.09 24.57
C ILE A 149 21.54 0.66 24.65
N THR A 150 20.76 0.20 25.64
CA THR A 150 19.44 0.74 25.98
C THR A 150 19.57 1.84 27.05
N GLY A 151 20.35 2.88 26.76
CA GLY A 151 20.75 3.90 27.73
C GLY A 151 21.69 4.93 27.11
N ASN A 152 22.60 5.47 27.93
CA ASN A 152 23.64 6.39 27.47
C ASN A 152 24.92 5.58 27.19
N PRO A 153 25.32 5.40 25.92
CA PRO A 153 26.51 4.63 25.58
C PRO A 153 27.81 5.37 25.93
N ASP A 154 28.82 4.62 26.35
CA ASP A 154 30.21 5.08 26.44
C ASP A 154 30.83 5.24 25.03
N SER A 155 32.00 5.87 24.96
CA SER A 155 32.78 5.92 23.71
C SER A 155 33.02 4.52 23.16
N GLY A 156 32.74 4.33 21.87
CA GLY A 156 32.89 3.04 21.22
C GLY A 156 31.62 2.21 21.18
N GLN A 157 30.59 2.54 21.95
CA GLN A 157 29.30 1.85 21.97
C GLN A 157 28.28 2.58 21.09
N ALA A 158 27.30 1.85 20.57
CA ALA A 158 26.17 2.40 19.83
C ALA A 158 24.85 2.11 20.57
N ASP A 159 23.90 3.04 20.46
CA ASP A 159 22.56 2.94 21.08
C ASP A 159 21.44 2.86 20.04
N LYS A 160 21.78 2.92 18.75
CA LYS A 160 20.80 2.89 17.65
C LYS A 160 21.33 2.17 16.43
N ILE A 161 20.41 1.56 15.66
CA ILE A 161 20.78 0.94 14.37
C ILE A 161 20.98 2.02 13.33
N LEU A 162 19.95 2.84 13.04
CA LEU A 162 20.01 3.87 12.02
C LEU A 162 19.84 5.27 12.63
N SER A 163 20.81 6.14 12.38
CA SER A 163 20.81 7.53 12.80
C SER A 163 21.03 8.45 11.60
N LEU A 164 20.01 9.23 11.25
CA LEU A 164 20.05 10.14 10.12
C LEU A 164 19.66 11.55 10.53
N THR A 165 20.44 12.53 10.10
CA THR A 165 20.12 13.94 10.30
C THR A 165 20.17 14.73 8.99
N ARG A 166 19.29 15.72 8.84
CA ARG A 166 19.30 16.68 7.72
C ARG A 166 19.26 16.03 6.33
N CYS A 167 18.55 14.91 6.17
CA CYS A 167 18.55 14.13 4.94
C CYS A 167 17.39 14.48 3.98
N ASP A 168 17.52 14.15 2.69
CA ASP A 168 16.47 14.34 1.68
C ASP A 168 16.36 13.12 0.76
N GLY A 169 15.19 12.49 0.68
CA GLY A 169 15.00 11.29 -0.13
C GLY A 169 15.53 10.02 0.55
N LEU A 170 14.91 9.64 1.67
CA LEU A 170 15.15 8.36 2.35
C LEU A 170 14.12 7.31 1.87
N THR A 171 14.60 6.17 1.38
CA THR A 171 13.75 5.00 1.05
C THR A 171 13.98 3.85 2.03
N LEU A 172 12.92 3.31 2.62
CA LEU A 172 12.95 2.10 3.45
C LEU A 172 11.96 1.08 2.87
N ASN A 173 12.43 0.04 2.18
CA ASN A 173 11.53 -0.90 1.49
C ASN A 173 11.81 -2.37 1.84
N GLY A 174 10.83 -3.06 2.44
CA GLY A 174 10.85 -4.51 2.70
C GLY A 174 11.82 -5.01 3.77
N VAL A 175 12.78 -4.19 4.18
CA VAL A 175 13.85 -4.54 5.11
C VAL A 175 13.32 -4.73 6.53
N ARG A 176 13.96 -5.61 7.30
CA ARG A 176 13.67 -5.81 8.72
C ARG A 176 14.75 -5.21 9.61
N PHE A 177 14.36 -4.38 10.57
CA PHE A 177 15.20 -3.96 11.70
C PHE A 177 14.80 -4.77 12.94
N ARG A 178 15.77 -5.26 13.72
CA ARG A 178 15.47 -5.89 15.02
C ARG A 178 16.54 -5.64 16.06
N ARG A 179 16.16 -5.71 17.33
CA ARG A 179 17.05 -5.53 18.49
C ARG A 179 17.84 -4.21 18.42
N GLY A 180 17.10 -3.10 18.39
CA GLY A 180 17.58 -1.76 18.09
C GLY A 180 18.43 -1.09 19.17
N GLY A 181 18.52 -1.65 20.39
CA GLY A 181 19.09 -0.92 21.52
C GLY A 181 18.14 0.16 22.01
N HIS A 182 18.60 1.41 22.13
CA HIS A 182 17.76 2.53 22.49
C HIS A 182 16.75 2.85 21.38
N PHE A 183 17.17 2.93 20.12
CA PHE A 183 16.28 3.19 18.98
C PHE A 183 16.62 2.30 17.78
N ALA A 184 15.64 1.64 17.16
CA ALA A 184 15.92 1.01 15.86
C ALA A 184 16.21 2.09 14.79
N ILE A 185 15.36 3.11 14.67
CA ILE A 185 15.55 4.18 13.69
C ILE A 185 15.33 5.55 14.34
N LEU A 186 16.30 6.45 14.16
CA LEU A 186 16.25 7.86 14.51
C LEU A 186 16.48 8.70 13.26
N THR A 187 15.47 9.48 12.87
CA THR A 187 15.56 10.45 11.77
C THR A 187 15.25 11.84 12.31
N ASN A 188 16.13 12.83 12.12
CA ASN A 188 15.91 14.22 12.55
C ASN A 188 16.15 15.22 11.41
N ASN A 189 15.19 16.11 11.15
CA ASN A 189 15.26 17.12 10.08
C ASN A 189 15.40 16.51 8.68
N CYS A 190 14.74 15.39 8.44
CA CYS A 190 14.74 14.74 7.14
C CYS A 190 13.50 15.12 6.32
N ASN A 191 13.66 15.19 5.00
CA ASN A 191 12.62 15.47 4.04
C ASN A 191 12.47 14.31 3.04
N ASN A 192 11.27 14.14 2.46
CA ASN A 192 11.00 13.12 1.45
C ASN A 192 11.36 11.70 1.92
N ILE A 193 10.71 11.25 2.99
CA ILE A 193 10.87 9.88 3.52
C ILE A 193 9.78 9.00 2.93
N THR A 194 10.16 7.90 2.28
CA THR A 194 9.23 6.88 1.80
C THR A 194 9.55 5.53 2.44
N SER A 195 8.54 4.90 3.02
CA SER A 195 8.63 3.57 3.63
C SER A 195 7.50 2.68 3.14
N ASP A 196 7.85 1.46 2.74
CA ASP A 196 6.91 0.43 2.31
C ASP A 196 7.36 -0.95 2.81
N HIS A 197 6.44 -1.72 3.40
CA HIS A 197 6.72 -3.07 3.94
C HIS A 197 7.86 -3.13 4.98
N LEU A 198 8.14 -2.02 5.67
CA LEU A 198 9.16 -1.98 6.72
C LEU A 198 8.74 -2.83 7.92
N ARG A 199 9.65 -3.65 8.42
CA ARG A 199 9.44 -4.40 9.67
C ARG A 199 10.41 -3.95 10.75
N ILE A 200 9.91 -3.66 11.94
CA ILE A 200 10.73 -3.34 13.11
C ILE A 200 10.30 -4.24 14.27
N ASP A 201 11.29 -4.88 14.90
CA ASP A 201 11.09 -5.72 16.09
C ASP A 201 12.08 -5.33 17.20
N THR A 202 11.62 -4.44 18.05
CA THR A 202 12.29 -3.98 19.27
C THR A 202 11.45 -4.28 20.51
N ALA A 203 10.61 -5.33 20.47
CA ALA A 203 9.74 -5.72 21.57
C ALA A 203 10.49 -6.13 22.85
N SER A 204 11.80 -6.43 22.75
CA SER A 204 12.70 -6.68 23.89
C SER A 204 13.50 -5.47 24.35
N ASP A 205 13.41 -4.34 23.62
CA ASP A 205 14.37 -3.23 23.72
C ASP A 205 13.65 -1.93 24.11
N ARG A 206 13.78 -0.86 23.31
CA ARG A 206 13.10 0.44 23.48
C ARG A 206 12.30 0.80 22.22
N ASP A 207 12.43 2.02 21.70
CA ASP A 207 11.56 2.53 20.64
C ASP A 207 11.81 1.84 19.30
N GLY A 208 10.78 1.81 18.46
CA GLY A 208 10.87 1.40 17.07
C GLY A 208 11.46 2.52 16.21
N TRP A 209 10.60 3.44 15.77
CA TRP A 209 11.00 4.53 14.89
C TRP A 209 10.63 5.90 15.45
N ASN A 210 11.66 6.71 15.68
CA ASN A 210 11.57 8.12 16.00
C ASN A 210 11.70 8.99 14.72
N VAL A 211 10.56 9.56 14.30
CA VAL A 211 10.48 10.53 13.20
C VAL A 211 10.46 11.94 13.78
N ILE A 212 11.58 12.65 13.67
CA ILE A 212 11.80 13.92 14.36
C ILE A 212 11.95 15.05 13.35
N SER A 213 11.21 16.14 13.55
CA SER A 213 11.33 17.36 12.76
C SER A 213 11.33 17.10 11.24
N ALA A 214 10.53 16.14 10.76
CA ALA A 214 10.59 15.64 9.39
C ALA A 214 9.38 16.12 8.55
N SER A 215 9.59 16.30 7.25
CA SER A 215 8.55 16.73 6.31
C SER A 215 8.42 15.77 5.12
N ASN A 216 7.23 15.69 4.54
CA ASN A 216 6.93 14.84 3.39
C ASN A 216 7.28 13.36 3.67
N VAL A 217 6.56 12.77 4.62
CA VAL A 217 6.79 11.39 5.08
C VAL A 217 5.63 10.51 4.66
N THR A 218 5.92 9.42 3.94
CA THR A 218 4.94 8.40 3.58
C THR A 218 5.39 7.05 4.15
N VAL A 219 4.55 6.41 4.95
CA VAL A 219 4.76 5.08 5.51
C VAL A 219 3.59 4.19 5.13
N THR A 220 3.86 3.04 4.52
CA THR A 220 2.85 2.10 4.04
C THR A 220 3.22 0.67 4.43
N ASN A 221 2.22 -0.17 4.70
CA ASN A 221 2.41 -1.61 4.93
C ASN A 221 3.43 -1.95 6.03
N ALA A 222 3.61 -1.08 7.03
CA ALA A 222 4.62 -1.29 8.07
C ALA A 222 4.13 -2.24 9.17
N ASP A 223 5.04 -3.02 9.74
CA ASP A 223 4.80 -3.83 10.94
C ASP A 223 5.85 -3.49 12.00
N ILE A 224 5.45 -2.72 13.01
CA ILE A 224 6.37 -2.18 14.03
C ILE A 224 5.93 -2.65 15.41
N ALA A 225 6.74 -3.51 16.01
CA ALA A 225 6.63 -3.93 17.38
C ALA A 225 7.79 -3.37 18.20
N ALA A 226 7.48 -2.67 19.28
CA ALA A 226 8.46 -2.07 20.19
C ALA A 226 8.10 -2.37 21.64
N ASN A 227 9.09 -2.33 22.53
CA ASN A 227 8.80 -2.30 23.95
C ASN A 227 8.39 -0.89 24.36
N ASP A 228 9.12 0.15 23.94
CA ASP A 228 8.75 1.54 24.22
C ASP A 228 7.80 2.08 23.14
N ASP A 229 8.05 3.27 22.59
CA ASP A 229 7.18 3.83 21.57
C ASP A 229 7.40 3.16 20.20
N ALA A 230 6.33 2.66 19.57
CA ALA A 230 6.45 1.90 18.32
C ALA A 230 6.73 2.82 17.12
N LEU A 231 5.82 3.75 16.84
CA LEU A 231 6.00 4.82 15.86
C LEU A 231 5.70 6.17 16.51
N VAL A 232 6.71 7.03 16.58
CA VAL A 232 6.61 8.30 17.32
C VAL A 232 7.09 9.48 16.49
N PHE A 233 6.29 10.53 16.50
CA PHE A 233 6.57 11.82 15.88
C PHE A 233 6.98 12.82 16.93
N LYS A 234 8.16 13.41 16.74
CA LYS A 234 8.72 14.40 17.67
C LYS A 234 9.19 15.62 16.90
N SER A 235 9.47 16.67 17.63
CA SER A 235 10.10 17.87 17.11
C SER A 235 10.96 18.43 18.23
N ASP A 236 12.25 18.14 18.19
CA ASP A 236 13.16 18.45 19.28
C ASP A 236 13.96 19.74 19.02
N TYR A 237 14.95 20.02 19.86
CA TYR A 237 15.90 21.12 19.72
C TYR A 237 17.35 20.61 19.59
N ALA A 238 17.58 19.32 19.30
CA ALA A 238 18.91 18.71 19.26
C ALA A 238 19.81 19.41 18.24
N LEU A 239 19.21 19.87 17.13
CA LEU A 239 19.90 20.57 16.04
C LEU A 239 19.97 22.09 16.26
N GLY A 240 19.67 22.57 17.47
CA GLY A 240 19.83 23.97 17.89
C GLY A 240 18.76 24.94 17.39
N ALA A 241 17.65 24.43 16.85
CA ALA A 241 16.55 25.24 16.34
C ALA A 241 15.20 24.53 16.46
N LYS A 242 14.10 25.31 16.48
CA LYS A 242 12.75 24.80 16.20
C LYS A 242 12.66 24.57 14.70
N LEU A 243 12.42 23.32 14.29
CA LEU A 243 12.45 22.92 12.88
C LEU A 243 11.05 22.58 12.34
N PRO A 244 10.79 22.79 11.03
CA PRO A 244 9.54 22.42 10.40
C PRO A 244 9.30 20.91 10.44
N ASN A 245 8.03 20.50 10.52
CA ASN A 245 7.59 19.12 10.38
C ASN A 245 6.12 19.09 9.96
N GLY A 246 5.73 18.08 9.19
CA GLY A 246 4.38 17.98 8.63
C GLY A 246 4.33 17.28 7.27
N HIS A 247 3.14 17.18 6.69
CA HIS A 247 2.89 16.41 5.47
C HIS A 247 3.26 14.93 5.66
N VAL A 248 2.63 14.30 6.64
CA VAL A 248 2.87 12.91 7.01
C VAL A 248 1.65 12.07 6.70
N THR A 249 1.86 10.95 6.00
CA THR A 249 0.84 9.94 5.73
C THR A 249 1.34 8.58 6.20
N VAL A 250 0.55 7.88 7.01
CA VAL A 250 0.80 6.50 7.42
C VAL A 250 -0.43 5.67 7.12
N THR A 251 -0.29 4.62 6.29
CA THR A 251 -1.39 3.73 5.96
C THR A 251 -1.07 2.24 6.07
N ASP A 252 -2.11 1.42 6.20
CA ASP A 252 -2.05 -0.04 6.05
C ASP A 252 -1.05 -0.71 7.00
N SER A 253 -0.89 -0.17 8.21
CA SER A 253 0.20 -0.53 9.11
C SER A 253 -0.29 -1.21 10.40
N HIS A 254 0.54 -2.08 10.94
CA HIS A 254 0.35 -2.77 12.21
C HIS A 254 1.36 -2.28 13.25
N LEU A 255 0.88 -1.86 14.43
CA LEU A 255 1.71 -1.30 15.49
C LEU A 255 1.45 -2.02 16.82
N SER A 256 2.50 -2.21 17.62
CA SER A 256 2.36 -2.69 19.00
C SER A 256 3.47 -2.17 19.91
N ALA A 257 3.11 -1.85 21.15
CA ALA A 257 4.01 -1.34 22.18
C ALA A 257 3.84 -2.10 23.51
N GLY A 258 4.94 -2.63 24.04
CA GLY A 258 4.95 -3.44 25.27
C GLY A 258 4.72 -2.62 26.56
N CYS A 259 5.51 -1.57 26.78
CA CYS A 259 5.42 -0.66 27.91
C CYS A 259 4.59 0.59 27.61
N CYS A 260 4.62 1.08 26.37
CA CYS A 260 4.42 2.50 26.14
C CYS A 260 3.41 2.78 25.02
N ASN A 261 3.72 3.61 24.03
CA ASN A 261 2.74 4.10 23.07
C ASN A 261 2.87 3.44 21.70
N ALA A 262 1.76 3.07 21.08
CA ALA A 262 1.80 2.49 19.73
C ALA A 262 2.00 3.57 18.65
N LEU A 263 1.21 4.64 18.71
CA LEU A 263 1.33 5.79 17.80
C LEU A 263 1.27 7.08 18.60
N MET A 264 2.32 7.89 18.54
CA MET A 264 2.52 8.98 19.49
C MET A 264 3.03 10.28 18.85
N PHE A 265 2.54 11.42 19.33
CA PHE A 265 3.21 12.72 19.20
C PHE A 265 3.87 13.09 20.52
N GLY A 266 5.16 13.40 20.47
CA GLY A 266 5.97 13.86 21.61
C GLY A 266 6.73 12.73 22.32
N SER A 267 7.29 12.97 23.50
CA SER A 267 7.08 14.16 24.32
C SER A 267 7.80 15.43 23.85
N GLU A 268 8.90 15.29 23.10
CA GLU A 268 9.70 16.39 22.54
C GLU A 268 8.88 17.13 21.48
N THR A 269 8.37 18.30 21.85
CA THR A 269 7.36 19.06 21.08
C THR A 269 7.70 20.54 21.02
N CYS A 270 8.88 20.85 20.48
CA CYS A 270 9.37 22.19 20.20
C CYS A 270 8.79 22.78 18.89
N GLY A 271 8.80 21.99 17.82
CA GLY A 271 8.26 22.28 16.49
C GLY A 271 6.74 22.17 16.45
N ASP A 272 6.10 22.95 15.59
CA ASP A 272 4.65 22.82 15.37
C ASP A 272 4.39 21.67 14.40
N PHE A 273 3.31 20.92 14.62
CA PHE A 273 2.90 19.78 13.79
C PHE A 273 1.66 20.15 12.98
N THR A 274 1.66 19.90 11.67
CA THR A 274 0.50 20.11 10.79
C THR A 274 0.47 19.10 9.64
N ASP A 275 -0.72 18.79 9.14
CA ASP A 275 -0.98 17.86 8.02
C ASP A 275 -0.46 16.44 8.29
N TYR A 276 -1.12 15.76 9.22
CA TYR A 276 -0.85 14.35 9.58
C TYR A 276 -2.07 13.48 9.30
N ASN A 277 -1.89 12.46 8.47
CA ASN A 277 -2.96 11.57 8.02
C ASN A 277 -2.61 10.11 8.36
N PHE A 278 -3.42 9.50 9.23
CA PHE A 278 -3.27 8.12 9.68
C PHE A 278 -4.49 7.32 9.25
N GLN A 279 -4.31 6.28 8.43
CA GLN A 279 -5.45 5.52 7.89
C GLN A 279 -5.23 4.00 7.86
N ARG A 280 -6.25 3.19 8.16
CA ARG A 280 -6.18 1.71 8.09
C ARG A 280 -5.03 1.15 8.94
N ILE A 281 -5.04 1.52 10.23
CA ILE A 281 -4.02 1.09 11.20
C ILE A 281 -4.61 0.09 12.18
N THR A 282 -3.89 -0.99 12.44
CA THR A 282 -4.22 -1.96 13.48
C THR A 282 -3.23 -1.86 14.64
N ILE A 283 -3.74 -1.74 15.87
CA ILE A 283 -2.92 -1.71 17.10
C ILE A 283 -3.29 -2.91 17.97
N THR A 284 -2.31 -3.74 18.34
CA THR A 284 -2.54 -4.97 19.13
C THR A 284 -2.00 -4.93 20.56
N GLY A 285 -1.48 -3.78 20.98
CA GLY A 285 -1.13 -3.53 22.37
C GLY A 285 -0.47 -2.17 22.56
N ALA A 286 -0.79 -1.53 23.67
CA ALA A 286 -0.08 -0.34 24.15
C ALA A 286 -0.33 -0.16 25.65
N ASN A 287 0.73 -0.13 26.46
CA ASN A 287 0.61 -0.09 27.92
C ASN A 287 0.71 1.34 28.52
N LYS A 288 0.85 2.36 27.65
CA LYS A 288 0.50 3.77 27.91
C LYS A 288 -0.69 4.21 27.07
N SER A 289 -0.51 4.42 25.76
CA SER A 289 -1.57 4.89 24.85
C SER A 289 -1.54 4.23 23.48
N GLY A 290 -2.71 3.87 22.94
CA GLY A 290 -2.85 3.46 21.54
C GLY A 290 -2.57 4.64 20.62
N LEU A 291 -3.39 5.69 20.74
CA LEU A 291 -3.21 6.98 20.05
C LEU A 291 -2.86 8.05 21.09
N GLY A 292 -1.59 8.44 21.16
CA GLY A 292 -1.09 9.44 22.09
C GLY A 292 -0.72 10.76 21.39
N MET A 293 -1.02 11.88 22.04
CA MET A 293 -0.66 13.20 21.56
C MET A 293 -0.39 14.13 22.73
N VAL A 294 0.83 14.66 22.82
CA VAL A 294 1.16 15.63 23.86
C VAL A 294 1.87 16.85 23.32
N SER A 295 1.46 18.04 23.77
CA SER A 295 2.19 19.29 23.57
C SER A 295 2.81 19.69 24.91
N MET A 296 4.07 19.33 25.12
CA MET A 296 4.79 19.53 26.38
C MET A 296 5.73 20.74 26.33
N ASP A 297 6.29 21.03 25.16
CA ASP A 297 7.38 22.00 25.02
C ASP A 297 7.03 23.24 24.18
N GLY A 298 5.74 23.49 23.97
CA GLY A 298 5.23 24.73 23.36
C GLY A 298 4.71 24.59 21.93
N ALA A 299 4.71 23.38 21.36
CA ALA A 299 4.17 23.12 20.02
C ALA A 299 2.68 23.46 19.89
N VAL A 300 2.32 23.94 18.71
CA VAL A 300 0.98 23.82 18.18
C VAL A 300 0.87 22.48 17.45
N ILE A 301 -0.07 21.63 17.84
CA ILE A 301 -0.39 20.40 17.10
C ILE A 301 -1.74 20.60 16.44
N THR A 302 -1.77 20.62 15.10
CA THR A 302 -2.99 20.84 14.36
C THR A 302 -3.11 20.00 13.10
N ASP A 303 -4.31 19.91 12.53
CA ASP A 303 -4.57 19.26 11.25
C ASP A 303 -4.11 17.78 11.25
N VAL A 304 -4.65 17.04 12.21
CA VAL A 304 -4.33 15.61 12.43
C VAL A 304 -5.60 14.77 12.28
N HIS A 305 -5.52 13.78 11.39
CA HIS A 305 -6.65 12.95 11.00
C HIS A 305 -6.35 11.46 11.18
N TYR A 306 -7.18 10.79 11.98
CA TYR A 306 -7.16 9.34 12.20
C TYR A 306 -8.40 8.72 11.55
N ARG A 307 -8.23 7.74 10.67
CA ARG A 307 -9.32 7.07 9.95
C ARG A 307 -9.16 5.55 9.92
N ASP A 308 -10.25 4.80 10.08
CA ASP A 308 -10.25 3.33 9.95
C ASP A 308 -9.21 2.65 10.85
N ILE A 309 -9.26 2.94 12.17
CA ILE A 309 -8.28 2.40 13.13
C ILE A 309 -8.95 1.40 14.07
N THR A 310 -8.34 0.22 14.19
CA THR A 310 -8.76 -0.79 15.16
C THR A 310 -7.68 -1.01 16.20
N MET A 311 -8.04 -0.94 17.48
CA MET A 311 -7.13 -1.12 18.60
C MET A 311 -7.63 -2.22 19.53
N SER A 312 -6.70 -3.03 20.03
CA SER A 312 -6.96 -4.03 21.05
C SER A 312 -5.87 -4.02 22.10
N ASN A 313 -6.23 -4.38 23.33
CA ASN A 313 -5.31 -4.48 24.46
C ASN A 313 -4.55 -3.17 24.75
N VAL A 314 -5.24 -2.03 24.64
CA VAL A 314 -4.68 -0.70 24.92
C VAL A 314 -5.06 -0.19 26.31
N ARG A 315 -4.10 0.40 27.04
CA ARG A 315 -4.30 0.94 28.40
C ARG A 315 -4.82 2.38 28.41
N SER A 316 -4.74 3.08 27.31
CA SER A 316 -5.46 4.33 27.06
C SER A 316 -5.74 4.35 25.57
N ALA A 317 -6.99 4.36 25.15
CA ALA A 317 -7.30 4.33 23.73
C ALA A 317 -6.80 5.61 23.04
N ILE A 318 -7.21 6.76 23.59
CA ILE A 318 -6.89 8.09 23.08
C ILE A 318 -6.46 8.98 24.24
N MET A 319 -5.31 9.63 24.10
CA MET A 319 -4.77 10.58 25.06
C MET A 319 -4.33 11.85 24.34
N GLN A 320 -4.91 12.99 24.71
CA GLN A 320 -4.41 14.31 24.36
C GLN A 320 -4.07 15.07 25.63
N LYS A 321 -2.86 15.61 25.73
CA LYS A 321 -2.44 16.42 26.87
C LYS A 321 -1.59 17.60 26.46
N ILE A 322 -1.92 18.77 27.00
CA ILE A 322 -1.05 19.94 26.99
C ILE A 322 -0.33 19.96 28.34
N GLY A 323 0.96 20.30 28.33
CA GLY A 323 1.78 20.41 29.53
C GLY A 323 2.69 21.63 29.51
N THR A 324 3.45 21.81 30.58
CA THR A 324 4.31 22.98 30.82
C THR A 324 5.77 22.57 31.00
N ARG A 325 6.22 21.50 30.32
CA ARG A 325 7.59 20.97 30.43
C ARG A 325 8.62 21.92 29.81
N ARG A 326 8.31 22.53 28.65
CA ARG A 326 9.04 23.66 28.07
C ARG A 326 10.54 23.40 27.84
N ARG A 327 10.93 22.16 27.51
CA ARG A 327 12.33 21.80 27.23
C ARG A 327 12.72 22.13 25.78
N CYS A 328 12.74 23.42 25.44
CA CYS A 328 13.29 23.90 24.17
C CYS A 328 14.10 25.17 24.40
N GLY A 329 15.02 25.48 23.48
CA GLY A 329 15.63 26.79 23.41
C GLY A 329 14.60 27.91 23.19
N ASN A 330 15.01 29.16 23.44
CA ASN A 330 14.22 30.38 23.19
C ASN A 330 13.00 30.61 24.09
N SER A 331 12.96 30.01 25.29
CA SER A 331 11.91 30.26 26.30
C SER A 331 10.48 29.99 25.79
N PRO A 332 10.15 28.72 25.46
CA PRO A 332 8.87 28.39 24.86
C PRO A 332 7.68 28.70 25.78
N GLY A 333 6.54 29.03 25.15
CA GLY A 333 5.25 29.19 25.82
C GLY A 333 4.61 27.85 26.22
N VAL A 334 3.32 27.87 26.52
CA VAL A 334 2.50 26.66 26.56
C VAL A 334 1.89 26.48 25.18
N GLY A 335 1.92 25.25 24.66
CA GLY A 335 1.36 24.94 23.36
C GLY A 335 -0.14 24.69 23.39
N HIS A 336 -0.70 24.24 22.27
CA HIS A 336 -2.11 23.89 22.15
C HIS A 336 -2.35 22.83 21.07
N ILE A 337 -3.53 22.20 21.15
CA ILE A 337 -3.94 21.12 20.24
C ILE A 337 -5.26 21.52 19.60
N GLU A 338 -5.34 21.52 18.26
CA GLU A 338 -6.57 21.91 17.57
C GLU A 338 -6.81 21.26 16.21
N ASN A 339 -8.05 21.19 15.75
CA ASN A 339 -8.41 20.65 14.42
C ASN A 339 -8.01 19.18 14.28
N ILE A 340 -8.54 18.34 15.17
CA ILE A 340 -8.24 16.90 15.19
C ILE A 340 -9.50 16.11 14.85
N THR A 341 -9.39 15.13 13.95
CA THR A 341 -10.52 14.24 13.66
C THR A 341 -10.17 12.78 13.87
N TYR A 342 -11.05 12.06 14.56
CA TYR A 342 -11.07 10.62 14.66
C TYR A 342 -12.31 10.11 13.93
N ASP A 343 -12.14 9.33 12.88
CA ASP A 343 -13.21 8.80 12.06
C ASP A 343 -13.11 7.27 11.98
N ASN A 344 -14.18 6.55 12.34
CA ASN A 344 -14.21 5.09 12.30
C ASN A 344 -13.06 4.45 13.11
N VAL A 345 -13.08 4.68 14.44
CA VAL A 345 -12.07 4.15 15.36
C VAL A 345 -12.73 3.23 16.37
N THR A 346 -12.24 1.99 16.48
CA THR A 346 -12.74 1.01 17.47
C THR A 346 -11.61 0.57 18.39
N SER A 347 -11.90 0.46 19.70
CA SER A 347 -10.91 0.10 20.71
C SER A 347 -11.46 -0.90 21.73
N THR A 348 -10.64 -1.88 22.12
CA THR A 348 -10.84 -2.71 23.32
C THR A 348 -9.72 -2.50 24.33
N GLY A 349 -10.08 -2.18 25.57
CA GLY A 349 -9.15 -1.93 26.67
C GLY A 349 -8.54 -3.21 27.24
N GLN A 350 -7.40 -3.07 27.93
CA GLN A 350 -6.76 -4.18 28.64
C GLN A 350 -7.64 -4.71 29.77
N SER A 351 -7.60 -6.02 30.04
CA SER A 351 -8.53 -6.67 30.99
C SER A 351 -8.32 -6.30 32.46
N SER A 352 -7.12 -5.85 32.86
CA SER A 352 -6.73 -5.71 34.28
C SER A 352 -6.43 -4.28 34.75
N SER A 353 -6.21 -3.31 33.83
CA SER A 353 -6.04 -1.90 34.18
C SER A 353 -6.27 -1.03 32.95
N ASN A 354 -6.94 0.11 33.10
CA ASN A 354 -7.15 1.04 31.98
C ASN A 354 -7.23 2.48 32.49
N PHE A 355 -6.76 3.39 31.66
CA PHE A 355 -7.00 4.80 31.76
C PHE A 355 -8.17 5.17 30.84
N SER A 356 -9.06 6.03 31.34
CA SER A 356 -10.14 6.58 30.52
C SER A 356 -9.54 7.39 29.38
N ALA A 357 -10.20 7.39 28.21
CA ALA A 357 -9.82 8.28 27.12
C ALA A 357 -9.84 9.73 27.64
N THR A 358 -8.78 10.49 27.36
CA THR A 358 -8.52 11.74 28.08
C THR A 358 -8.15 12.87 27.13
N LEU A 359 -8.83 14.01 27.31
CA LEU A 359 -8.43 15.30 26.75
C LEU A 359 -8.10 16.23 27.92
N TRP A 360 -6.83 16.59 28.07
CA TRP A 360 -6.34 17.47 29.13
C TRP A 360 -5.71 18.74 28.56
N GLY A 361 -6.44 19.86 28.59
CA GLY A 361 -5.90 21.19 28.29
C GLY A 361 -5.32 21.88 29.53
N GLU A 362 -4.50 22.91 29.32
CA GLU A 362 -3.85 23.68 30.41
C GLU A 362 -4.47 25.07 30.59
N ALA A 363 -4.40 25.61 31.81
CA ALA A 363 -5.02 26.89 32.12
C ALA A 363 -4.53 28.03 31.19
N GLY A 364 -5.46 28.89 30.77
CA GLY A 364 -5.21 30.00 29.84
C GLY A 364 -6.16 29.98 28.64
N THR A 365 -6.32 31.11 27.96
CA THR A 365 -7.20 31.22 26.78
C THR A 365 -6.59 30.61 25.52
N SER A 366 -5.26 30.52 25.46
CA SER A 366 -4.54 30.00 24.29
C SER A 366 -4.04 28.55 24.47
N ASN A 367 -4.16 27.97 25.66
CA ASN A 367 -3.51 26.70 26.03
C ASN A 367 -4.49 25.52 26.07
N ARG A 368 -5.43 25.49 25.13
CA ARG A 368 -6.64 24.64 25.18
C ARG A 368 -6.60 23.56 24.10
N ILE A 369 -7.32 22.48 24.34
CA ILE A 369 -7.70 21.53 23.29
C ILE A 369 -8.96 22.08 22.62
N ARG A 370 -8.99 22.21 21.29
CA ARG A 370 -10.19 22.69 20.60
C ARG A 370 -10.45 22.12 19.21
N ASN A 371 -11.70 22.18 18.76
CA ASN A 371 -12.13 21.68 17.45
C ASN A 371 -11.68 20.21 17.24
N VAL A 372 -12.20 19.34 18.10
CA VAL A 372 -11.92 17.89 18.04
C VAL A 372 -13.22 17.16 17.74
N THR A 373 -13.23 16.39 16.65
CA THR A 373 -14.39 15.59 16.25
C THR A 373 -14.08 14.10 16.36
N PHE A 374 -14.96 13.38 17.05
CA PHE A 374 -15.02 11.93 17.12
C PHE A 374 -16.25 11.47 16.34
N ASN A 375 -16.06 10.94 15.14
CA ASN A 375 -17.11 10.39 14.30
C ASN A 375 -16.97 8.86 14.24
N ASN A 376 -18.01 8.13 14.63
CA ASN A 376 -17.98 6.67 14.68
C ASN A 376 -16.80 6.11 15.51
N VAL A 377 -16.62 6.63 16.73
CA VAL A 377 -15.57 6.21 17.67
C VAL A 377 -16.17 5.38 18.79
N ASN A 378 -15.79 4.12 18.89
CA ASN A 378 -16.35 3.16 19.84
C ASN A 378 -15.27 2.58 20.76
N VAL A 379 -15.40 2.82 22.07
CA VAL A 379 -14.41 2.41 23.08
C VAL A 379 -15.03 1.41 24.06
N SER A 380 -14.47 0.21 24.14
CA SER A 380 -14.77 -0.76 25.19
C SER A 380 -13.67 -0.73 26.24
N VAL A 381 -14.04 -0.55 27.52
CA VAL A 381 -13.10 -0.54 28.65
C VAL A 381 -13.33 -1.76 29.56
N PRO A 382 -12.36 -2.21 30.37
CA PRO A 382 -12.59 -3.30 31.33
C PRO A 382 -13.66 -2.96 32.38
N GLY A 383 -13.74 -1.70 32.82
CA GLY A 383 -14.66 -1.27 33.86
C GLY A 383 -14.31 -1.79 35.26
N GLY A 384 -15.32 -1.99 36.12
CA GLY A 384 -15.15 -2.55 37.46
C GLY A 384 -14.85 -1.55 38.59
N SER A 385 -14.85 -0.24 38.33
CA SER A 385 -14.62 0.76 39.39
C SER A 385 -15.89 1.09 40.19
N GLY A 386 -15.73 1.41 41.47
CA GLY A 386 -16.79 2.00 42.30
C GLY A 386 -17.08 3.47 41.95
N ALA A 387 -18.16 4.03 42.51
CA ALA A 387 -18.44 5.45 42.37
C ALA A 387 -17.38 6.27 43.12
N ILE A 388 -16.88 7.34 42.50
CA ILE A 388 -15.88 8.25 43.08
C ILE A 388 -16.30 9.70 42.94
N SER A 389 -15.63 10.60 43.65
CA SER A 389 -15.81 12.05 43.50
C SER A 389 -15.47 12.48 42.07
N THR A 390 -16.31 13.35 41.50
CA THR A 390 -16.17 13.80 40.11
C THR A 390 -15.43 15.12 39.97
N GLY A 391 -14.69 15.54 41.00
CA GLY A 391 -13.81 16.71 40.93
C GLY A 391 -12.64 16.51 39.97
N VAL A 392 -12.00 17.61 39.59
CA VAL A 392 -10.79 17.59 38.75
C VAL A 392 -9.68 16.81 39.49
N PRO A 393 -9.12 15.73 38.89
CA PRO A 393 -8.06 14.96 39.51
C PRO A 393 -6.74 15.75 39.53
N SER A 394 -5.78 15.31 40.34
CA SER A 394 -4.43 15.87 40.35
C SER A 394 -3.74 15.73 38.99
N ASN A 395 -2.87 16.67 38.64
CA ASN A 395 -2.05 16.62 37.44
C ASN A 395 -0.63 17.11 37.72
N ASN A 396 0.37 16.38 37.21
CA ASN A 396 1.71 16.92 37.04
C ASN A 396 1.84 17.49 35.62
N ALA A 397 1.87 18.81 35.50
CA ALA A 397 1.90 19.50 34.21
C ALA A 397 3.23 19.35 33.46
N THR A 398 4.33 18.98 34.12
CA THR A 398 5.64 18.78 33.47
C THR A 398 5.89 17.33 33.03
N ASP A 399 5.00 16.40 33.40
CA ASP A 399 5.03 14.99 32.99
C ASP A 399 3.94 14.74 31.94
N TYR A 400 4.22 13.92 30.94
CA TYR A 400 3.33 13.62 29.82
C TYR A 400 2.61 12.27 29.97
N ASN A 401 3.09 11.39 30.84
CA ASN A 401 2.59 10.02 30.93
C ASN A 401 1.11 9.99 31.36
N PRO A 402 0.29 9.04 30.90
CA PRO A 402 -1.12 8.96 31.32
C PRO A 402 -1.36 8.84 32.83
N ASN A 403 -0.38 8.37 33.61
CA ASN A 403 -0.42 8.30 35.07
C ASN A 403 -0.06 9.63 35.77
N SER A 404 0.42 10.63 35.03
CA SER A 404 0.64 11.99 35.55
C SER A 404 -0.67 12.69 35.92
N ILE A 405 -1.79 12.20 35.39
CA ILE A 405 -3.15 12.59 35.75
C ILE A 405 -3.68 11.53 36.72
N GLY A 406 -4.22 11.97 37.86
CA GLY A 406 -4.85 11.11 38.85
C GLY A 406 -6.02 10.31 38.28
N THR A 407 -6.67 9.51 39.13
CA THR A 407 -7.81 8.67 38.71
C THR A 407 -8.89 9.51 38.05
N ARG A 408 -9.18 9.22 36.77
CA ARG A 408 -10.24 9.93 36.03
C ARG A 408 -11.61 9.55 36.60
N PRO A 409 -12.48 10.54 36.87
CA PRO A 409 -13.81 10.31 37.43
C PRO A 409 -14.82 9.72 36.45
N ALA A 410 -14.47 9.57 35.16
CA ALA A 410 -15.27 8.87 34.16
C ALA A 410 -14.64 7.53 33.81
N TYR A 411 -15.43 6.51 33.44
CA TYR A 411 -14.86 5.27 32.89
C TYR A 411 -14.52 5.38 31.40
N GLY A 412 -15.28 6.20 30.66
CA GLY A 412 -15.12 6.37 29.21
C GLY A 412 -14.24 7.55 28.86
N TRP A 413 -14.80 8.76 28.98
CA TRP A 413 -14.16 10.00 28.55
C TRP A 413 -14.01 11.00 29.68
N TYR A 414 -12.79 11.47 29.89
CA TYR A 414 -12.49 12.60 30.76
C TYR A 414 -12.00 13.78 29.92
N ILE A 415 -12.74 14.89 29.95
CA ILE A 415 -12.51 16.08 29.13
C ILE A 415 -12.27 17.25 30.07
N HIS A 416 -11.10 17.87 30.00
CA HIS A 416 -10.71 18.97 30.88
C HIS A 416 -10.14 20.14 30.09
N ASN A 417 -10.68 21.34 30.30
CA ASN A 417 -10.22 22.57 29.65
C ASN A 417 -10.16 22.44 28.12
N ALA A 418 -11.27 21.95 27.55
CA ALA A 418 -11.40 21.66 26.13
C ALA A 418 -12.68 22.31 25.56
N HIS A 419 -12.62 22.72 24.30
CA HIS A 419 -13.65 23.54 23.66
C HIS A 419 -13.99 23.01 22.27
N ASP A 420 -15.25 23.06 21.85
CA ASP A 420 -15.65 22.61 20.51
C ASP A 420 -15.27 21.13 20.27
N ILE A 421 -15.85 20.28 21.13
CA ILE A 421 -15.61 18.84 21.16
C ILE A 421 -16.89 18.14 20.74
N HIS A 422 -16.83 17.37 19.66
CA HIS A 422 -18.01 16.79 19.01
C HIS A 422 -17.91 15.28 18.95
N PHE A 423 -18.87 14.58 19.54
CA PHE A 423 -19.05 13.14 19.40
C PHE A 423 -20.25 12.87 18.50
N ILE A 424 -20.05 12.11 17.43
CA ILE A 424 -21.05 11.78 16.42
C ILE A 424 -21.02 10.27 16.19
N ASN A 425 -22.16 9.59 16.27
CA ASN A 425 -22.26 8.13 16.09
C ASN A 425 -21.26 7.32 16.94
N SER A 426 -20.89 7.85 18.10
CA SER A 426 -19.78 7.32 18.91
C SER A 426 -20.32 6.66 20.16
N GLY A 427 -19.50 5.86 20.85
CA GLY A 427 -19.96 5.22 22.06
C GLY A 427 -18.88 4.69 22.98
N VAL A 428 -19.30 4.36 24.20
CA VAL A 428 -18.47 3.74 25.21
C VAL A 428 -19.24 2.67 25.98
N GLN A 429 -18.59 1.53 26.19
CA GLN A 429 -19.13 0.41 26.96
C GLN A 429 -18.06 -0.18 27.89
N PHE A 430 -18.46 -1.00 28.84
CA PHE A 430 -17.54 -1.69 29.74
C PHE A 430 -17.76 -3.20 29.72
N VAL A 431 -16.72 -3.97 30.09
CA VAL A 431 -16.84 -5.43 30.26
C VAL A 431 -17.44 -5.77 31.62
N SER A 432 -16.97 -5.08 32.67
CA SER A 432 -17.47 -5.20 34.04
C SER A 432 -18.12 -3.91 34.48
N ASN A 433 -19.23 -4.01 35.21
CA ASN A 433 -19.97 -2.85 35.70
C ASN A 433 -19.06 -1.80 36.36
N ASP A 434 -19.06 -0.58 35.82
CA ASP A 434 -18.33 0.56 36.37
C ASP A 434 -19.33 1.61 36.86
N ASN A 435 -19.18 2.04 38.11
CA ASN A 435 -20.11 2.97 38.76
C ASN A 435 -19.69 4.44 38.59
N ARG A 436 -18.63 4.73 37.84
CA ARG A 436 -18.33 6.07 37.37
C ARG A 436 -19.28 6.47 36.22
N PRO A 437 -19.50 7.77 35.97
CA PRO A 437 -20.15 8.23 34.75
C PRO A 437 -19.37 7.83 33.49
N ALA A 438 -20.06 7.72 32.36
CA ALA A 438 -19.44 7.44 31.07
C ALA A 438 -18.56 8.60 30.61
N VAL A 439 -19.04 9.83 30.85
CA VAL A 439 -18.34 11.05 30.48
C VAL A 439 -18.33 12.03 31.65
N ILE A 440 -17.18 12.65 31.89
CA ILE A 440 -17.04 13.85 32.71
C ILE A 440 -16.33 14.92 31.89
N ALA A 441 -16.97 16.08 31.73
CA ALA A 441 -16.39 17.28 31.15
C ALA A 441 -16.28 18.39 32.21
N ASN A 442 -15.07 18.93 32.37
CA ASN A 442 -14.71 19.94 33.35
C ASN A 442 -14.09 21.16 32.66
N THR A 443 -14.69 22.34 32.84
CA THR A 443 -14.22 23.62 32.29
C THR A 443 -14.11 23.58 30.76
N GLY A 444 -15.07 24.16 30.04
CA GLY A 444 -15.05 24.10 28.58
C GLY A 444 -16.21 24.82 27.92
N SER A 445 -16.30 24.70 26.60
CA SER A 445 -17.48 25.15 25.85
C SER A 445 -17.77 24.27 24.64
N SER A 446 -19.03 24.23 24.20
CA SER A 446 -19.44 23.50 22.98
C SER A 446 -19.01 22.02 23.00
N VAL A 447 -19.40 21.29 24.05
CA VAL A 447 -19.17 19.84 24.14
C VAL A 447 -20.45 19.11 23.78
N THR A 448 -20.46 18.42 22.65
CA THR A 448 -21.69 17.89 22.03
C THR A 448 -21.63 16.39 21.78
N PHE A 449 -22.78 15.74 21.95
CA PHE A 449 -22.98 14.30 21.75
C PHE A 449 -24.22 14.11 20.87
N ASP A 450 -24.02 13.65 19.63
CA ASP A 450 -25.06 13.27 18.67
C ASP A 450 -24.97 11.76 18.37
N ARG A 451 -26.11 11.05 18.51
CA ARG A 451 -26.17 9.58 18.40
C ARG A 451 -25.10 8.89 19.24
N PHE A 452 -24.81 9.43 20.43
CA PHE A 452 -23.84 8.86 21.34
C PHE A 452 -24.45 7.74 22.16
N THR A 453 -23.75 6.60 22.27
CA THR A 453 -24.20 5.46 23.09
C THR A 453 -23.31 5.24 24.30
N ALA A 454 -23.87 5.14 25.50
CA ALA A 454 -23.09 4.84 26.70
C ALA A 454 -23.71 3.72 27.55
N GLU A 455 -22.88 2.79 28.02
CA GLU A 455 -23.34 1.77 28.96
C GLU A 455 -23.56 2.33 30.37
N ARG A 456 -24.67 1.96 31.00
CA ARG A 456 -25.07 2.50 32.31
C ARG A 456 -24.49 1.65 33.45
N GLY A 457 -23.66 2.27 34.27
CA GLY A 457 -23.26 1.71 35.57
C GLY A 457 -24.44 1.59 36.54
N SER A 458 -24.63 0.41 37.12
CA SER A 458 -25.75 0.10 38.03
C SER A 458 -25.77 0.96 39.31
N GLY A 459 -24.58 1.37 39.79
CA GLY A 459 -24.42 2.29 40.92
C GLY A 459 -24.04 3.72 40.51
N SER A 460 -24.01 4.04 39.22
CA SER A 460 -23.72 5.41 38.78
C SER A 460 -24.95 6.31 38.95
N ALA A 461 -24.77 7.49 39.53
CA ALA A 461 -25.84 8.46 39.73
C ALA A 461 -26.35 9.08 38.40
N TYR A 462 -25.46 9.24 37.43
CA TYR A 462 -25.73 9.81 36.11
C TYR A 462 -24.74 9.27 35.06
N ASP A 463 -25.08 9.38 33.79
CA ASP A 463 -24.27 8.82 32.70
C ASP A 463 -23.30 9.88 32.14
N MET A 464 -23.73 11.15 32.09
CA MET A 464 -22.97 12.29 31.54
C MET A 464 -22.86 13.42 32.57
N GLY A 465 -21.65 13.84 32.92
CA GLY A 465 -21.41 14.94 33.85
C GLY A 465 -20.74 16.16 33.21
N PHE A 466 -21.32 17.33 33.42
CA PHE A 466 -20.82 18.61 32.94
C PHE A 466 -20.58 19.57 34.11
N GLN A 467 -19.38 20.11 34.21
CA GLN A 467 -18.96 20.97 35.32
C GLN A 467 -18.26 22.21 34.76
N THR A 468 -18.87 23.38 34.90
CA THR A 468 -18.38 24.64 34.31
C THR A 468 -18.24 24.57 32.78
N VAL A 469 -19.21 23.96 32.09
CA VAL A 469 -19.23 23.85 30.62
C VAL A 469 -20.31 24.75 30.04
N THR A 470 -19.93 25.65 29.14
CA THR A 470 -20.89 26.54 28.46
C THR A 470 -21.31 25.94 27.11
N GLY A 471 -22.60 25.71 26.91
CA GLY A 471 -23.12 25.15 25.65
C GLY A 471 -22.86 23.66 25.46
N TYR A 472 -23.00 22.85 26.52
CA TYR A 472 -23.02 21.39 26.32
C TYR A 472 -24.30 20.96 25.60
N CYS A 473 -24.26 19.86 24.86
CA CYS A 473 -25.47 19.23 24.34
C CYS A 473 -25.37 17.70 24.33
N VAL A 474 -26.42 17.05 24.83
CA VAL A 474 -26.68 15.63 24.60
C VAL A 474 -27.96 15.57 23.77
N SER A 475 -27.85 15.14 22.52
CA SER A 475 -28.98 15.09 21.59
C SER A 475 -30.05 14.08 22.03
N ALA A 476 -31.28 14.26 21.55
CA ALA A 476 -32.39 13.36 21.88
C ALA A 476 -32.23 11.93 21.31
N ASN A 477 -31.39 11.75 20.30
CA ASN A 477 -31.06 10.45 19.70
C ASN A 477 -29.82 9.79 20.35
N SER A 478 -29.21 10.41 21.35
CA SER A 478 -28.18 9.80 22.18
C SER A 478 -28.84 8.99 23.31
N GLN A 479 -28.37 7.76 23.51
CA GLN A 479 -29.06 6.76 24.34
C GLN A 479 -28.08 5.90 25.12
N ASN A 480 -28.57 5.20 26.14
CA ASN A 480 -27.82 4.12 26.75
C ASN A 480 -27.91 2.83 25.91
N THR A 481 -27.12 1.82 26.26
CA THR A 481 -27.08 0.53 25.56
C THR A 481 -28.40 -0.27 25.58
N THR A 482 -29.39 0.13 26.39
CA THR A 482 -30.74 -0.46 26.41
C THR A 482 -31.79 0.40 25.70
N GLY A 483 -31.38 1.48 25.03
CA GLY A 483 -32.26 2.40 24.27
C GLY A 483 -32.93 3.48 25.12
N GLY A 484 -32.60 3.59 26.41
CA GLY A 484 -33.11 4.65 27.28
C GLY A 484 -32.30 5.94 27.19
N ALA A 485 -32.89 7.09 27.54
CA ALA A 485 -32.18 8.37 27.57
C ALA A 485 -30.98 8.36 28.54
N LEU A 486 -29.92 9.08 28.18
CA LEU A 486 -28.74 9.31 29.02
C LEU A 486 -29.07 10.29 30.16
N ARG A 487 -28.71 9.93 31.39
CA ARG A 487 -28.90 10.77 32.58
C ARG A 487 -27.79 11.82 32.65
N THR A 488 -28.16 13.09 32.74
CA THR A 488 -27.20 14.20 32.78
C THR A 488 -27.14 14.85 34.16
N ASN A 489 -25.95 15.21 34.61
CA ASN A 489 -25.74 16.13 35.73
C ASN A 489 -24.91 17.33 35.26
N ALA A 490 -25.36 18.55 35.57
CA ALA A 490 -24.78 19.78 35.05
C ALA A 490 -24.60 20.81 36.17
N THR A 491 -23.39 20.90 36.72
CA THR A 491 -23.04 21.87 37.77
C THR A 491 -22.37 23.09 37.13
N GLY A 492 -22.91 24.29 37.35
CA GLY A 492 -22.34 25.52 36.80
C GLY A 492 -22.23 25.53 35.26
N SER A 493 -23.04 24.73 34.57
CA SER A 493 -22.96 24.50 33.13
C SER A 493 -24.26 24.91 32.44
N THR A 494 -24.19 25.34 31.17
CA THR A 494 -25.35 25.72 30.36
C THR A 494 -25.51 24.78 29.18
N GLN A 495 -26.75 24.35 28.92
CA GLN A 495 -27.06 23.52 27.75
C GLN A 495 -27.31 24.42 26.53
N SER A 496 -26.80 24.03 25.37
CA SER A 496 -27.14 24.63 24.07
C SER A 496 -27.24 23.54 23.02
N CYS A 497 -28.45 23.03 22.81
CA CYS A 497 -28.74 21.96 21.84
C CYS A 497 -29.27 22.49 20.51
N THR A 498 -28.68 23.57 20.00
CA THR A 498 -28.90 23.96 18.61
C THR A 498 -28.43 22.80 17.73
N THR A 499 -29.37 22.06 17.13
CA THR A 499 -29.05 21.07 16.10
C THR A 499 -28.45 21.84 14.94
N ALA A 500 -27.13 21.77 14.79
CA ALA A 500 -26.50 22.28 13.59
C ALA A 500 -27.04 21.49 12.40
N ASP A 501 -27.37 22.19 11.32
CA ASP A 501 -27.74 21.57 10.04
C ASP A 501 -26.55 20.74 9.54
N ASP A 502 -26.59 19.42 9.80
CA ASP A 502 -25.51 18.47 9.54
C ASP A 502 -25.78 17.66 8.27
N TYR A 503 -24.70 17.23 7.63
CA TYR A 503 -24.73 16.57 6.34
C TYR A 503 -23.61 15.54 6.20
N SER A 504 -23.79 14.62 5.27
CA SER A 504 -22.75 13.69 4.80
C SER A 504 -22.27 14.07 3.40
N LEU A 505 -21.08 13.61 3.04
CA LEU A 505 -20.42 13.85 1.76
C LEU A 505 -19.84 12.54 1.22
N ALA A 506 -20.08 12.23 -0.04
CA ALA A 506 -19.48 11.10 -0.74
C ALA A 506 -19.15 11.49 -2.19
N VAL A 507 -18.13 10.88 -2.79
CA VAL A 507 -17.71 11.16 -4.18
C VAL A 507 -17.69 9.86 -4.97
N THR A 508 -18.22 9.89 -6.20
CA THR A 508 -18.32 8.72 -7.08
C THR A 508 -18.00 9.09 -8.54
N PRO A 509 -17.32 8.24 -9.33
CA PRO A 509 -16.65 7.00 -8.91
C PRO A 509 -15.45 7.27 -8.00
N SER A 510 -14.86 6.22 -7.41
CA SER A 510 -13.71 6.31 -6.51
C SER A 510 -12.39 6.67 -7.21
N SER A 511 -12.32 6.56 -8.53
CA SER A 511 -11.23 7.11 -9.35
C SER A 511 -11.63 7.38 -10.80
N ARG A 512 -10.86 8.21 -11.49
CA ARG A 512 -10.88 8.39 -12.96
C ARG A 512 -9.47 8.50 -13.51
N THR A 513 -9.32 8.21 -14.80
CA THR A 513 -8.07 8.41 -15.55
C THR A 513 -8.27 9.46 -16.64
N VAL A 514 -7.29 10.33 -16.85
CA VAL A 514 -7.22 11.31 -17.94
C VAL A 514 -5.91 11.08 -18.72
N PRO A 515 -5.92 11.10 -20.07
CA PRO A 515 -4.72 10.95 -20.87
C PRO A 515 -3.63 11.98 -20.57
N SER A 516 -2.37 11.61 -20.83
CA SER A 516 -1.26 12.54 -20.89
C SER A 516 -1.51 13.57 -22.01
N GLY A 517 -1.19 14.86 -21.75
CA GLY A 517 -1.45 15.95 -22.70
C GLY A 517 -2.71 16.79 -22.43
N GLY A 518 -3.53 16.41 -21.46
CA GLY A 518 -4.67 17.20 -20.97
C GLY A 518 -6.04 16.58 -21.27
N GLY A 519 -7.04 16.91 -20.45
CA GLY A 519 -8.40 16.39 -20.58
C GLY A 519 -9.25 16.69 -19.35
N THR A 520 -10.42 16.05 -19.25
CA THR A 520 -11.37 16.26 -18.15
C THR A 520 -11.86 14.95 -17.56
N ALA A 521 -11.98 14.88 -16.23
CA ALA A 521 -12.64 13.81 -15.49
C ALA A 521 -13.81 14.37 -14.67
N THR A 522 -14.96 13.70 -14.71
CA THR A 522 -16.15 14.09 -13.93
C THR A 522 -16.47 13.08 -12.84
N TYR A 523 -16.86 13.61 -11.68
CA TYR A 523 -17.31 12.89 -10.50
C TYR A 523 -18.63 13.49 -10.00
N THR A 524 -19.44 12.67 -9.34
CA THR A 524 -20.64 13.10 -8.62
C THR A 524 -20.32 13.18 -7.13
N VAL A 525 -20.47 14.36 -6.57
CA VAL A 525 -20.41 14.63 -5.14
C VAL A 525 -21.82 14.53 -4.58
N ASN A 526 -22.11 13.46 -3.85
CA ASN A 526 -23.39 13.22 -3.21
C ASN A 526 -23.39 13.80 -1.80
N THR A 527 -24.46 14.48 -1.43
CA THR A 527 -24.67 14.95 -0.06
C THR A 527 -25.98 14.40 0.50
N SER A 528 -26.08 14.24 1.81
CA SER A 528 -27.34 13.87 2.47
C SER A 528 -27.52 14.67 3.75
N VAL A 529 -28.75 15.03 4.07
CA VAL A 529 -29.07 15.64 5.37
C VAL A 529 -28.91 14.58 6.44
N VAL A 530 -28.10 14.87 7.45
CA VAL A 530 -27.85 14.01 8.60
C VAL A 530 -28.70 14.45 9.79
N SER A 531 -28.78 15.75 10.05
CA SER A 531 -29.68 16.33 11.06
C SER A 531 -29.95 17.81 10.78
N GLY A 532 -30.99 18.40 11.39
CA GLY A 532 -31.38 19.78 11.13
C GLY A 532 -32.05 19.98 9.77
N ALA A 533 -32.03 21.22 9.27
CA ALA A 533 -32.55 21.61 7.96
C ALA A 533 -31.50 21.39 6.86
N PRO A 534 -31.90 21.29 5.58
CA PRO A 534 -30.96 21.23 4.47
C PRO A 534 -30.20 22.55 4.32
N GLY A 535 -28.95 22.60 4.77
CA GLY A 535 -28.05 23.75 4.63
C GLY A 535 -27.28 23.76 3.32
N ASN A 536 -26.76 24.94 2.94
CA ASN A 536 -25.84 25.09 1.81
C ASN A 536 -24.43 24.60 2.19
N ILE A 537 -23.88 23.71 1.37
CA ILE A 537 -22.53 23.15 1.51
C ILE A 537 -21.66 23.75 0.40
N THR A 538 -20.65 24.52 0.78
CA THR A 538 -19.64 25.03 -0.15
C THR A 538 -18.61 23.95 -0.40
N LEU A 539 -18.39 23.57 -1.66
CA LEU A 539 -17.47 22.53 -2.06
C LEU A 539 -16.12 23.11 -2.51
N GLY A 540 -15.03 22.44 -2.13
CA GLY A 540 -13.67 22.67 -2.60
C GLY A 540 -12.95 21.34 -2.85
N ALA A 541 -11.81 21.40 -3.52
CA ALA A 541 -10.95 20.23 -3.74
C ALA A 541 -9.47 20.60 -3.50
N THR A 542 -8.75 19.70 -2.87
CA THR A 542 -7.29 19.72 -2.71
C THR A 542 -6.69 18.39 -3.20
N GLY A 543 -5.35 18.28 -3.27
CA GLY A 543 -4.69 17.07 -3.77
C GLY A 543 -4.69 16.92 -5.30
N LEU A 544 -4.96 18.00 -6.03
CA LEU A 544 -4.85 18.03 -7.49
C LEU A 544 -3.37 18.06 -7.91
N PRO A 545 -2.98 17.32 -8.97
CA PRO A 545 -1.61 17.41 -9.49
C PRO A 545 -1.32 18.81 -10.08
N PRO A 546 -0.04 19.23 -10.15
CA PRO A 546 0.34 20.49 -10.78
C PRO A 546 -0.27 20.62 -12.18
N GLY A 547 -0.86 21.79 -12.48
CA GLY A 547 -1.51 22.03 -13.77
C GLY A 547 -2.93 21.45 -13.92
N ALA A 548 -3.51 20.85 -12.87
CA ALA A 548 -4.92 20.46 -12.82
C ALA A 548 -5.76 21.44 -11.98
N SER A 549 -7.06 21.54 -12.28
CA SER A 549 -8.03 22.36 -11.56
C SER A 549 -9.35 21.60 -11.37
N ALA A 550 -10.10 21.90 -10.30
CA ALA A 550 -11.43 21.34 -10.07
C ALA A 550 -12.48 22.45 -10.04
N SER A 551 -13.67 22.15 -10.58
CA SER A 551 -14.85 23.00 -10.53
C SER A 551 -16.07 22.18 -10.12
N PHE A 552 -17.07 22.83 -9.53
CA PHE A 552 -18.26 22.17 -8.99
C PHE A 552 -19.53 22.86 -9.51
N SER A 553 -20.54 22.09 -9.89
CA SER A 553 -21.83 22.61 -10.34
C SER A 553 -23.00 21.72 -9.90
N PRO A 554 -23.92 22.21 -9.04
CA PRO A 554 -23.91 23.52 -8.37
C PRO A 554 -22.85 23.63 -7.26
N ASN A 555 -22.41 24.85 -6.94
CA ASN A 555 -21.62 25.17 -5.75
C ASN A 555 -21.99 26.58 -5.25
N PRO A 556 -22.55 26.74 -4.04
CA PRO A 556 -22.82 25.70 -3.04
C PRO A 556 -23.91 24.71 -3.46
N VAL A 557 -23.88 23.50 -2.90
CA VAL A 557 -24.91 22.46 -3.06
C VAL A 557 -25.73 22.35 -1.78
N ALA A 558 -27.06 22.22 -1.89
CA ALA A 558 -27.91 21.98 -0.72
C ALA A 558 -27.73 20.53 -0.22
N ALA A 559 -27.62 20.33 1.09
CA ALA A 559 -27.58 19.00 1.70
C ALA A 559 -28.78 18.13 1.23
N GLY A 560 -28.51 16.89 0.80
CA GLY A 560 -29.53 16.02 0.17
C GLY A 560 -29.57 16.11 -1.35
N SER A 561 -28.81 17.02 -1.97
CA SER A 561 -28.61 17.11 -3.41
C SER A 561 -27.20 16.64 -3.81
N SER A 562 -26.91 16.64 -5.11
CA SER A 562 -25.58 16.31 -5.65
C SER A 562 -24.96 17.48 -6.41
N SER A 563 -23.63 17.52 -6.47
CA SER A 563 -22.85 18.43 -7.31
C SER A 563 -21.96 17.63 -8.27
N THR A 564 -21.80 18.10 -9.51
CA THR A 564 -20.83 17.53 -10.44
C THR A 564 -19.48 18.19 -10.22
N MET A 565 -18.47 17.44 -9.79
CA MET A 565 -17.07 17.88 -9.78
C MET A 565 -16.44 17.57 -11.14
N THR A 566 -15.94 18.60 -11.83
CA THR A 566 -15.17 18.47 -13.07
C THR A 566 -13.72 18.84 -12.81
N VAL A 567 -12.83 17.86 -12.96
CA VAL A 567 -11.38 18.03 -12.85
C VAL A 567 -10.81 18.16 -14.26
N THR A 568 -10.10 19.26 -14.52
CA THR A 568 -9.48 19.56 -15.82
C THR A 568 -7.98 19.53 -15.67
N THR A 569 -7.29 18.78 -16.52
CA THR A 569 -5.82 18.71 -16.61
C THR A 569 -5.33 19.46 -17.84
N THR A 570 -4.07 19.89 -17.83
CA THR A 570 -3.41 20.57 -18.95
C THR A 570 -2.29 19.71 -19.52
N GLY A 571 -1.73 20.10 -20.67
CA GLY A 571 -0.55 19.43 -21.24
C GLY A 571 0.72 19.52 -20.38
N ALA A 572 0.70 20.33 -19.32
CA ALA A 572 1.78 20.42 -18.33
C ALA A 572 1.50 19.57 -17.07
N THR A 573 0.34 18.92 -16.96
CA THR A 573 0.03 18.05 -15.82
C THR A 573 0.87 16.78 -15.91
N PRO A 574 1.72 16.48 -14.90
CA PRO A 574 2.56 15.30 -14.92
C PRO A 574 1.74 14.01 -14.89
N ASP A 575 2.25 12.97 -15.55
CA ASP A 575 1.71 11.62 -15.40
C ASP A 575 1.91 11.13 -13.95
N GLY A 576 0.93 10.40 -13.45
CA GLY A 576 0.90 9.90 -12.08
C GLY A 576 -0.52 9.82 -11.52
N THR A 577 -0.66 9.14 -10.39
CA THR A 577 -1.92 9.07 -9.65
C THR A 577 -1.92 10.08 -8.52
N SER A 578 -3.00 10.83 -8.38
CA SER A 578 -3.23 11.80 -7.31
C SER A 578 -4.53 11.48 -6.59
N THR A 579 -4.53 11.58 -5.26
CA THR A 579 -5.75 11.51 -4.47
C THR A 579 -6.33 12.90 -4.32
N ILE A 580 -7.51 13.13 -4.88
CA ILE A 580 -8.27 14.37 -4.73
C ILE A 580 -9.12 14.25 -3.47
N THR A 581 -8.95 15.19 -2.54
CA THR A 581 -9.81 15.33 -1.37
C THR A 581 -10.84 16.41 -1.65
N VAL A 582 -12.11 16.00 -1.73
CA VAL A 582 -13.26 16.91 -1.83
C VAL A 582 -13.68 17.30 -0.43
N THR A 583 -13.77 18.61 -0.21
CA THR A 583 -14.13 19.21 1.07
C THR A 583 -15.47 19.91 0.92
N GLY A 584 -16.47 19.48 1.67
CA GLY A 584 -17.70 20.24 1.86
C GLY A 584 -17.61 21.05 3.14
N THR A 585 -18.03 22.31 3.12
CA THR A 585 -18.13 23.18 4.30
C THR A 585 -19.55 23.69 4.42
N GLY A 586 -20.23 23.26 5.48
CA GLY A 586 -21.58 23.70 5.85
C GLY A 586 -21.60 24.23 7.28
N THR A 587 -22.78 24.56 7.78
CA THR A 587 -23.00 25.12 9.12
C THR A 587 -22.61 24.18 10.26
N ALA A 588 -22.73 22.86 10.08
CA ALA A 588 -22.24 21.86 11.03
C ALA A 588 -20.73 21.56 10.91
N GLY A 589 -20.00 22.33 10.09
CA GLY A 589 -18.57 22.17 9.87
C GLY A 589 -18.25 21.49 8.53
N THR A 590 -17.03 20.95 8.47
CA THR A 590 -16.43 20.43 7.26
C THR A 590 -16.51 18.90 7.20
N ARG A 591 -16.87 18.35 6.02
CA ARG A 591 -16.80 16.92 5.71
C ARG A 591 -15.88 16.71 4.53
N THR A 592 -15.15 15.60 4.50
CA THR A 592 -14.28 15.26 3.37
C THR A 592 -14.63 13.91 2.77
N ALA A 593 -14.41 13.76 1.48
CA ALA A 593 -14.49 12.51 0.74
C ALA A 593 -13.40 12.52 -0.33
N SER A 594 -12.79 11.37 -0.60
CA SER A 594 -11.64 11.29 -1.51
C SER A 594 -11.98 10.49 -2.77
N THR A 595 -11.30 10.84 -3.86
CA THR A 595 -11.34 10.11 -5.13
C THR A 595 -9.97 10.17 -5.82
N GLY A 596 -9.60 9.16 -6.59
CA GLY A 596 -8.35 9.14 -7.35
C GLY A 596 -8.48 9.82 -8.72
N LEU A 597 -7.45 10.54 -9.15
CA LEU A 597 -7.22 10.97 -10.53
C LEU A 597 -5.89 10.37 -10.99
N THR A 598 -5.90 9.56 -12.04
CA THR A 598 -4.68 9.13 -12.73
C THR A 598 -4.50 9.96 -14.00
N VAL A 599 -3.38 10.65 -14.13
CA VAL A 599 -2.96 11.29 -15.37
C VAL A 599 -1.91 10.40 -16.01
N GLY A 600 -2.07 10.11 -17.28
CA GLY A 600 -1.12 9.28 -18.01
C GLY A 600 -1.79 8.53 -19.14
N THR A 601 -0.98 7.86 -19.95
CA THR A 601 -1.51 6.92 -20.94
C THR A 601 -2.37 5.87 -20.24
N PRO A 602 -3.68 5.78 -20.54
CA PRO A 602 -4.52 4.72 -19.99
C PRO A 602 -3.86 3.37 -20.27
N THR A 603 -3.66 2.55 -19.24
CA THR A 603 -3.24 1.16 -19.44
C THR A 603 -4.38 0.43 -20.14
N SER A 604 -4.22 0.17 -21.44
CA SER A 604 -5.15 -0.68 -22.18
C SER A 604 -5.08 -2.09 -21.60
N SER A 605 -6.21 -2.59 -21.13
CA SER A 605 -6.32 -3.99 -20.68
C SER A 605 -6.79 -4.81 -21.87
N ASN A 606 -5.92 -5.66 -22.41
CA ASN A 606 -6.25 -6.60 -23.48
C ASN A 606 -6.33 -8.01 -22.89
N VAL A 607 -7.55 -8.49 -22.65
CA VAL A 607 -7.83 -9.78 -22.02
C VAL A 607 -8.23 -10.78 -23.09
N TYR A 608 -7.42 -11.82 -23.29
CA TYR A 608 -7.70 -12.86 -24.25
C TYR A 608 -8.22 -14.13 -23.57
N ALA A 609 -9.09 -14.88 -24.25
CA ALA A 609 -9.52 -16.21 -23.81
C ALA A 609 -9.78 -17.14 -25.00
N GLU A 610 -9.36 -18.40 -24.91
CA GLU A 610 -9.63 -19.40 -25.96
C GLU A 610 -11.11 -19.78 -25.96
N ALA A 611 -11.70 -19.99 -27.14
CA ALA A 611 -13.13 -20.29 -27.27
C ALA A 611 -13.50 -21.64 -26.64
N GLU A 612 -12.56 -22.58 -26.62
CA GLU A 612 -12.68 -23.91 -26.02
C GLU A 612 -12.25 -23.97 -24.55
N SER A 613 -11.83 -22.84 -23.95
CA SER A 613 -11.40 -22.79 -22.54
C SER A 613 -12.51 -23.07 -21.53
N GLY A 614 -13.76 -23.03 -21.99
CA GLY A 614 -14.95 -23.18 -21.16
C GLY A 614 -15.79 -24.42 -21.47
N THR A 615 -17.08 -24.34 -21.18
CA THR A 615 -18.00 -25.46 -21.44
C THR A 615 -18.56 -25.36 -22.85
N VAL A 616 -18.35 -26.38 -23.68
CA VAL A 616 -18.94 -26.51 -25.02
C VAL A 616 -19.96 -27.66 -25.01
N THR A 617 -21.18 -27.38 -25.45
CA THR A 617 -22.31 -28.33 -25.46
C THR A 617 -22.83 -28.56 -26.87
N ALA A 618 -23.21 -29.80 -27.19
CA ALA A 618 -23.76 -30.13 -28.50
C ALA A 618 -25.04 -29.31 -28.83
N PRO A 619 -25.29 -28.93 -30.10
CA PRO A 619 -24.50 -29.27 -31.29
C PRO A 619 -23.20 -28.45 -31.52
N MET A 620 -22.84 -27.51 -30.63
CA MET A 620 -21.49 -26.93 -30.66
C MET A 620 -20.46 -27.98 -30.28
N GLN A 621 -19.28 -27.90 -30.88
CA GLN A 621 -18.21 -28.88 -30.76
C GLN A 621 -16.84 -28.21 -30.86
N ILE A 622 -15.84 -28.88 -30.33
CA ILE A 622 -14.43 -28.49 -30.44
C ILE A 622 -13.81 -29.29 -31.58
N GLN A 623 -13.07 -28.62 -32.45
CA GLN A 623 -12.34 -29.19 -33.58
C GLN A 623 -10.88 -28.70 -33.54
N SER A 624 -9.99 -29.31 -34.32
CA SER A 624 -8.56 -28.97 -34.34
C SER A 624 -8.12 -28.30 -35.63
N ASP A 625 -7.26 -27.28 -35.52
CA ASP A 625 -6.57 -26.63 -36.62
C ASP A 625 -5.22 -26.12 -36.10
N ALA A 626 -4.12 -26.46 -36.77
CA ALA A 626 -2.78 -26.07 -36.33
C ALA A 626 -2.53 -24.54 -36.34
N ASN A 627 -3.38 -23.78 -37.04
CA ASN A 627 -3.31 -22.32 -37.12
C ASN A 627 -4.31 -21.62 -36.17
N ALA A 628 -5.13 -22.40 -35.45
CA ALA A 628 -5.89 -21.93 -34.31
C ALA A 628 -4.95 -21.74 -33.11
N TRP A 629 -5.21 -20.75 -32.28
CA TRP A 629 -4.45 -20.51 -31.08
C TRP A 629 -4.69 -21.68 -30.11
N GLY A 630 -3.62 -22.27 -29.55
CA GLY A 630 -3.76 -23.52 -28.78
C GLY A 630 -4.10 -24.77 -29.62
N GLY A 631 -4.29 -24.65 -30.94
CA GLY A 631 -4.50 -25.76 -31.87
C GLY A 631 -5.93 -26.29 -31.96
N GLN A 632 -6.88 -25.65 -31.27
CA GLN A 632 -8.29 -26.03 -31.24
C GLN A 632 -9.18 -24.81 -31.45
N PHE A 633 -10.43 -25.05 -31.85
CA PHE A 633 -11.43 -24.00 -32.04
C PHE A 633 -12.83 -24.56 -31.84
N VAL A 634 -13.79 -23.67 -31.66
CA VAL A 634 -15.21 -23.99 -31.51
C VAL A 634 -15.96 -23.75 -32.82
N THR A 635 -16.84 -24.70 -33.17
CA THR A 635 -17.78 -24.59 -34.29
C THR A 635 -19.03 -25.43 -34.01
N VAL A 636 -20.05 -25.36 -34.86
CA VAL A 636 -21.25 -26.20 -34.75
C VAL A 636 -21.13 -27.44 -35.65
N ALA A 637 -21.80 -28.53 -35.29
CA ALA A 637 -21.97 -29.68 -36.17
C ALA A 637 -22.69 -29.28 -37.47
N ALA A 638 -22.19 -29.78 -38.61
CA ALA A 638 -22.75 -29.49 -39.93
C ALA A 638 -24.26 -29.80 -40.00
N GLY A 639 -25.00 -28.95 -40.71
CA GLY A 639 -26.46 -29.00 -40.86
C GLY A 639 -27.26 -28.27 -39.78
N ASN A 640 -26.61 -27.64 -38.79
CA ASN A 640 -27.30 -26.93 -37.70
C ASN A 640 -27.24 -25.41 -37.89
N ASN A 641 -28.39 -24.80 -38.19
CA ASN A 641 -28.56 -23.36 -38.36
C ASN A 641 -29.67 -22.84 -37.44
N SER A 642 -29.49 -21.67 -36.84
CA SER A 642 -30.44 -20.98 -35.95
C SER A 642 -30.46 -19.47 -36.20
N THR A 643 -30.81 -19.06 -37.41
CA THR A 643 -30.74 -17.66 -37.88
C THR A 643 -31.82 -16.73 -37.32
N GLY A 644 -32.97 -17.28 -36.88
CA GLY A 644 -34.11 -16.46 -36.40
C GLY A 644 -34.06 -16.08 -34.91
N SER A 645 -33.34 -16.84 -34.09
CA SER A 645 -33.19 -16.59 -32.65
C SER A 645 -32.05 -17.42 -32.05
N ALA A 646 -31.45 -16.95 -30.95
CA ALA A 646 -30.44 -17.72 -30.23
C ALA A 646 -31.02 -19.04 -29.68
N PRO A 647 -30.38 -20.20 -29.92
CA PRO A 647 -30.84 -21.49 -29.44
C PRO A 647 -30.60 -21.64 -27.92
N SER A 648 -31.41 -22.46 -27.25
CA SER A 648 -31.29 -22.74 -25.81
C SER A 648 -30.24 -23.81 -25.45
N SER A 649 -29.73 -24.53 -26.45
CA SER A 649 -28.69 -25.55 -26.33
C SER A 649 -27.71 -25.43 -27.51
N GLY A 650 -26.51 -25.99 -27.41
CA GLY A 650 -25.47 -25.73 -28.40
C GLY A 650 -24.70 -24.47 -28.08
N LEU A 651 -24.14 -24.41 -26.88
CA LEU A 651 -23.48 -23.23 -26.34
C LEU A 651 -21.99 -23.50 -26.09
N ALA A 652 -21.16 -22.49 -26.35
CA ALA A 652 -19.82 -22.35 -25.81
C ALA A 652 -19.81 -21.21 -24.78
N THR A 653 -19.56 -21.56 -23.52
CA THR A 653 -19.51 -20.60 -22.42
C THR A 653 -18.06 -20.37 -22.04
N ILE A 654 -17.48 -19.26 -22.50
CA ILE A 654 -16.06 -18.91 -22.41
C ILE A 654 -15.82 -18.07 -21.14
N PRO A 655 -15.08 -18.58 -20.14
CA PRO A 655 -14.69 -17.79 -18.98
C PRO A 655 -13.56 -16.82 -19.34
N PHE A 656 -13.63 -15.60 -18.82
CA PHE A 656 -12.51 -14.64 -18.86
C PHE A 656 -12.50 -13.78 -17.59
N SER A 657 -11.34 -13.24 -17.22
CA SER A 657 -11.21 -12.38 -16.04
C SER A 657 -10.60 -11.05 -16.42
N VAL A 658 -11.26 -9.95 -16.04
CA VAL A 658 -10.73 -8.62 -16.30
C VAL A 658 -10.01 -8.06 -15.06
N PRO A 659 -8.81 -7.49 -15.21
CA PRO A 659 -8.00 -7.07 -14.06
C PRO A 659 -8.49 -5.76 -13.44
N THR A 660 -9.24 -4.96 -14.20
CA THR A 660 -9.76 -3.66 -13.77
C THR A 660 -11.21 -3.50 -14.18
N ALA A 661 -12.00 -2.86 -13.32
CA ALA A 661 -13.37 -2.48 -13.66
C ALA A 661 -13.34 -1.41 -14.76
N GLY A 662 -14.19 -1.55 -15.78
CA GLY A 662 -14.19 -0.64 -16.92
C GLY A 662 -15.19 -1.03 -18.00
N THR A 663 -15.29 -0.21 -19.04
CA THR A 663 -16.08 -0.54 -20.24
C THR A 663 -15.17 -1.24 -21.25
N TYR A 664 -15.50 -2.49 -21.58
CA TYR A 664 -14.75 -3.33 -22.50
C TYR A 664 -15.49 -3.46 -23.84
N ARG A 665 -14.73 -3.41 -24.93
CA ARG A 665 -15.13 -3.79 -26.30
C ARG A 665 -14.63 -5.21 -26.59
N PHE A 666 -15.34 -5.95 -27.43
CA PHE A 666 -15.02 -7.34 -27.73
C PHE A 666 -14.63 -7.59 -29.19
N TRP A 667 -13.72 -8.53 -29.39
CA TRP A 667 -13.30 -9.09 -30.67
C TRP A 667 -13.32 -10.62 -30.59
N GLY A 668 -13.53 -11.30 -31.72
CA GLY A 668 -13.29 -12.73 -31.85
C GLY A 668 -12.36 -13.04 -33.01
N ARG A 669 -11.46 -13.99 -32.81
CA ARG A 669 -10.61 -14.57 -33.86
C ARG A 669 -11.39 -15.68 -34.52
N VAL A 670 -11.73 -15.49 -35.78
CA VAL A 670 -12.72 -16.28 -36.49
C VAL A 670 -12.21 -16.73 -37.85
N MET A 671 -12.87 -17.76 -38.38
CA MET A 671 -12.75 -18.19 -39.77
C MET A 671 -14.16 -18.51 -40.26
N ALA A 672 -14.60 -17.79 -41.29
CA ALA A 672 -15.91 -17.93 -41.92
C ALA A 672 -15.69 -18.31 -43.39
N PRO A 673 -15.68 -19.60 -43.76
CA PRO A 673 -15.27 -20.03 -45.10
C PRO A 673 -16.15 -19.49 -46.25
N ALA A 674 -17.40 -19.16 -45.96
CA ALA A 674 -18.37 -18.57 -46.87
C ALA A 674 -19.19 -17.48 -46.17
N ASP A 675 -19.89 -16.68 -46.96
CA ASP A 675 -20.89 -15.70 -46.52
C ASP A 675 -22.17 -16.34 -45.94
N THR A 676 -22.29 -17.66 -46.03
CA THR A 676 -23.31 -18.44 -45.33
C THR A 676 -22.84 -18.98 -43.99
N ASP A 677 -21.59 -18.74 -43.62
CA ASP A 677 -20.88 -19.35 -42.50
C ASP A 677 -20.32 -18.25 -41.56
N ASP A 678 -20.99 -17.11 -41.47
CA ASP A 678 -20.39 -15.84 -41.04
C ASP A 678 -21.04 -15.22 -39.79
N SER A 679 -21.70 -16.04 -38.97
CA SER A 679 -22.46 -15.50 -37.85
C SER A 679 -22.57 -16.37 -36.59
N PHE A 680 -22.69 -15.69 -35.46
CA PHE A 680 -22.91 -16.25 -34.12
C PHE A 680 -23.91 -15.43 -33.31
N TRP A 681 -24.52 -16.06 -32.30
CA TRP A 681 -25.21 -15.33 -31.22
C TRP A 681 -24.26 -15.16 -30.03
N VAL A 682 -24.11 -13.94 -29.51
CA VAL A 682 -23.17 -13.66 -28.41
C VAL A 682 -23.88 -12.94 -27.26
N LYS A 683 -23.55 -13.27 -26.00
CA LYS A 683 -23.91 -12.45 -24.83
C LYS A 683 -22.78 -12.41 -23.81
N ILE A 684 -22.71 -11.33 -23.04
CA ILE A 684 -21.79 -11.15 -21.93
C ILE A 684 -22.56 -11.31 -20.62
N ASP A 685 -22.07 -12.18 -19.73
CA ASP A 685 -22.68 -12.54 -18.46
C ASP A 685 -24.19 -12.83 -18.59
N ASN A 686 -25.01 -12.15 -17.78
CA ASN A 686 -26.46 -12.28 -17.75
C ASN A 686 -27.16 -11.33 -18.73
N GLY A 687 -26.42 -10.75 -19.69
CA GLY A 687 -26.96 -9.88 -20.73
C GLY A 687 -27.82 -10.62 -21.77
N GLY A 688 -28.46 -9.85 -22.65
CA GLY A 688 -29.19 -10.38 -23.81
C GLY A 688 -28.26 -10.83 -24.93
N TYR A 689 -28.73 -11.75 -25.78
CA TYR A 689 -28.03 -12.13 -27.00
C TYR A 689 -28.02 -10.99 -28.02
N VAL A 690 -26.88 -10.80 -28.67
CA VAL A 690 -26.70 -9.96 -29.85
C VAL A 690 -26.51 -10.83 -31.09
N ASN A 691 -26.98 -10.33 -32.24
CA ASN A 691 -26.73 -10.93 -33.54
C ASN A 691 -25.35 -10.46 -34.03
N TRP A 692 -24.33 -11.31 -33.95
CA TRP A 692 -23.03 -11.04 -34.55
C TRP A 692 -23.00 -11.67 -35.94
N ASN A 693 -23.29 -10.86 -36.95
CA ASN A 693 -23.50 -11.25 -38.35
C ASN A 693 -22.53 -10.47 -39.25
N ASP A 694 -22.41 -10.89 -40.51
CA ASP A 694 -21.57 -10.26 -41.54
C ASP A 694 -20.07 -10.28 -41.17
N ILE A 695 -19.63 -11.38 -40.55
CA ILE A 695 -18.20 -11.65 -40.34
C ILE A 695 -17.53 -11.79 -41.71
N THR A 696 -16.37 -11.17 -41.90
CA THR A 696 -15.72 -11.19 -43.22
C THR A 696 -15.36 -12.62 -43.64
N ALA A 697 -15.94 -13.08 -44.76
CA ALA A 697 -15.67 -14.41 -45.29
C ALA A 697 -14.20 -14.59 -45.71
N GLY A 698 -13.61 -15.76 -45.39
CA GLY A 698 -12.26 -16.13 -45.71
C GLY A 698 -11.83 -17.47 -45.10
N ALA A 699 -10.88 -18.14 -45.77
CA ALA A 699 -10.29 -19.41 -45.31
C ALA A 699 -9.12 -19.25 -44.33
N ALA A 700 -8.86 -18.02 -43.87
CA ALA A 700 -7.78 -17.72 -42.93
C ALA A 700 -8.36 -17.16 -41.62
N TRP A 701 -7.71 -17.52 -40.51
CA TRP A 701 -8.02 -16.94 -39.21
C TRP A 701 -7.73 -15.45 -39.19
N HIS A 702 -8.69 -14.65 -38.76
CA HIS A 702 -8.55 -13.21 -38.62
C HIS A 702 -9.36 -12.69 -37.43
N TRP A 703 -9.01 -11.52 -36.91
CA TRP A 703 -9.81 -10.85 -35.89
C TRP A 703 -10.97 -10.09 -36.52
N ALA A 704 -12.18 -10.35 -36.03
CA ALA A 704 -13.38 -9.59 -36.35
C ALA A 704 -13.93 -8.94 -35.06
N PRO A 705 -14.36 -7.67 -35.11
CA PRO A 705 -15.00 -7.04 -33.96
C PRO A 705 -16.35 -7.72 -33.71
N VAL A 706 -16.69 -7.96 -32.44
CA VAL A 706 -18.03 -8.45 -32.09
C VAL A 706 -19.01 -7.28 -32.20
N THR A 707 -19.91 -7.35 -33.17
CA THR A 707 -20.89 -6.31 -33.48
C THR A 707 -22.30 -6.80 -33.23
N ASN A 708 -23.24 -5.86 -33.11
CA ASN A 708 -24.66 -6.14 -33.08
C ASN A 708 -25.28 -5.61 -34.37
N ASP A 709 -25.55 -6.51 -35.31
CA ASP A 709 -26.17 -6.22 -36.61
C ASP A 709 -27.54 -5.52 -36.44
N SER A 710 -28.34 -5.97 -35.46
CA SER A 710 -29.63 -5.34 -35.13
C SER A 710 -29.50 -3.89 -34.64
N ALA A 711 -28.27 -3.42 -34.37
CA ALA A 711 -27.93 -2.05 -34.01
C ALA A 711 -26.96 -1.41 -35.01
N SER A 712 -27.11 -1.71 -36.31
CA SER A 712 -26.28 -1.13 -37.40
C SER A 712 -24.79 -1.42 -37.21
N ASP A 713 -24.46 -2.67 -36.89
CA ASP A 713 -23.10 -3.17 -36.64
C ASP A 713 -22.33 -2.41 -35.55
N ALA A 714 -23.05 -1.84 -34.58
CA ALA A 714 -22.41 -1.21 -33.43
C ALA A 714 -21.56 -2.24 -32.67
N PRO A 715 -20.28 -1.95 -32.36
CA PRO A 715 -19.45 -2.82 -31.53
C PRO A 715 -20.11 -3.05 -30.17
N ILE A 716 -20.16 -4.30 -29.71
CA ILE A 716 -20.69 -4.56 -28.37
C ILE A 716 -19.71 -4.04 -27.31
N THR A 717 -20.26 -3.41 -26.28
CA THR A 717 -19.51 -2.99 -25.10
C THR A 717 -20.19 -3.46 -23.83
N ALA A 718 -19.42 -3.76 -22.79
CA ALA A 718 -19.92 -4.14 -21.48
C ALA A 718 -19.15 -3.42 -20.37
N SER A 719 -19.87 -2.87 -19.39
CA SER A 719 -19.27 -2.34 -18.16
C SER A 719 -19.08 -3.49 -17.18
N LEU A 720 -17.82 -3.90 -17.01
CA LEU A 720 -17.42 -5.04 -16.19
C LEU A 720 -16.78 -4.56 -14.89
N ALA A 721 -17.01 -5.30 -13.81
CA ALA A 721 -16.24 -5.14 -12.58
C ALA A 721 -14.88 -5.84 -12.73
N ALA A 722 -13.90 -5.57 -11.86
CA ALA A 722 -12.70 -6.40 -11.84
C ALA A 722 -13.07 -7.81 -11.36
N GLY A 723 -12.57 -8.85 -12.02
CA GLY A 723 -12.85 -10.24 -11.67
C GLY A 723 -13.38 -11.08 -12.83
N ALA A 724 -14.04 -12.18 -12.49
CA ALA A 724 -14.46 -13.21 -13.44
C ALA A 724 -15.78 -12.86 -14.15
N HIS A 725 -15.82 -13.14 -15.45
CA HIS A 725 -16.92 -12.91 -16.37
C HIS A 725 -17.05 -14.06 -17.36
N THR A 726 -18.13 -14.06 -18.14
CA THR A 726 -18.41 -15.08 -19.15
C THR A 726 -18.88 -14.46 -20.46
N MET A 727 -18.38 -14.98 -21.59
CA MET A 727 -18.98 -14.77 -22.90
C MET A 727 -19.67 -16.08 -23.30
N THR A 728 -20.97 -16.02 -23.55
CA THR A 728 -21.71 -17.17 -24.10
C THR A 728 -21.89 -16.98 -25.60
N VAL A 729 -21.42 -17.95 -26.38
CA VAL A 729 -21.55 -18.01 -27.84
C VAL A 729 -22.47 -19.17 -28.20
N ALA A 730 -23.44 -18.93 -29.08
CA ALA A 730 -24.30 -19.96 -29.65
C ALA A 730 -24.23 -19.93 -31.19
N TYR A 731 -24.47 -21.09 -31.82
CA TYR A 731 -24.45 -21.20 -33.27
C TYR A 731 -25.60 -20.41 -33.90
N ARG A 732 -25.30 -19.72 -35.01
CA ARG A 732 -26.30 -19.11 -35.88
C ARG A 732 -26.26 -19.76 -37.25
N GLU A 733 -25.06 -19.89 -37.83
CA GLU A 733 -24.85 -20.63 -39.07
C GLU A 733 -23.78 -21.72 -38.92
N ASP A 734 -23.93 -22.83 -39.65
CA ASP A 734 -22.89 -23.85 -39.69
C ASP A 734 -21.71 -23.45 -40.55
N GLY A 735 -20.52 -23.98 -40.24
CA GLY A 735 -19.27 -23.60 -40.92
C GLY A 735 -18.51 -22.45 -40.26
N ALA A 736 -19.19 -21.58 -39.50
CA ALA A 736 -18.56 -20.51 -38.72
C ALA A 736 -17.65 -21.10 -37.63
N LYS A 737 -16.42 -20.56 -37.51
CA LYS A 737 -15.43 -21.02 -36.53
C LYS A 737 -14.95 -19.88 -35.64
N LEU A 738 -14.85 -20.15 -34.33
CA LEU A 738 -14.34 -19.23 -33.33
C LEU A 738 -13.17 -19.88 -32.59
N ASP A 739 -12.02 -19.23 -32.64
CA ASP A 739 -10.77 -19.67 -32.02
C ASP A 739 -10.55 -18.98 -30.67
N ARG A 740 -10.59 -17.65 -30.66
CA ARG A 740 -10.24 -16.87 -29.47
C ARG A 740 -11.12 -15.64 -29.34
N ILE A 741 -11.26 -15.11 -28.13
CA ILE A 741 -11.90 -13.82 -27.87
C ILE A 741 -10.90 -12.85 -27.26
N LEU A 742 -11.15 -11.56 -27.44
CA LEU A 742 -10.47 -10.47 -26.77
C LEU A 742 -11.49 -9.49 -26.19
N ALA A 743 -11.33 -9.13 -24.93
CA ALA A 743 -11.96 -7.97 -24.31
C ALA A 743 -10.91 -6.86 -24.12
N THR A 744 -11.19 -5.66 -24.61
CA THR A 744 -10.27 -4.51 -24.50
C THR A 744 -10.93 -3.25 -23.97
N THR A 745 -10.25 -2.51 -23.09
CA THR A 745 -10.67 -1.16 -22.66
C THR A 745 -10.29 -0.07 -23.66
N ASP A 746 -9.48 -0.39 -24.66
CA ASP A 746 -9.08 0.53 -25.70
C ASP A 746 -10.02 0.42 -26.91
N ALA A 747 -10.91 1.41 -27.03
CA ALA A 747 -11.89 1.48 -28.12
C ALA A 747 -11.25 1.58 -29.51
N SER A 748 -10.00 2.04 -29.58
CA SER A 748 -9.22 2.17 -30.82
C SER A 748 -8.35 0.94 -31.11
N PHE A 749 -8.20 0.04 -30.15
CA PHE A 749 -7.37 -1.14 -30.31
C PHE A 749 -7.94 -2.07 -31.39
N THR A 750 -7.13 -2.31 -32.40
CA THR A 750 -7.37 -3.34 -33.42
C THR A 750 -6.34 -4.44 -33.17
N PRO A 751 -6.78 -5.67 -32.86
CA PRO A 751 -5.85 -6.77 -32.63
C PRO A 751 -5.03 -7.01 -33.89
N PRO A 752 -3.71 -7.16 -33.78
CA PRO A 752 -2.91 -7.52 -34.94
C PRO A 752 -3.32 -8.92 -35.42
N ASN A 753 -3.39 -9.12 -36.74
CA ASN A 753 -3.55 -10.44 -37.36
C ASN A 753 -2.25 -11.23 -37.28
N ASP A 754 -1.70 -11.37 -36.07
CA ASP A 754 -0.47 -12.11 -35.82
C ASP A 754 -0.78 -13.62 -35.80
N PRO A 755 0.08 -14.47 -36.39
CA PRO A 755 0.08 -15.89 -36.04
C PRO A 755 0.37 -16.04 -34.53
N PRO A 756 0.06 -17.20 -33.91
CA PRO A 756 0.39 -17.43 -32.51
C PRO A 756 1.89 -17.08 -32.25
N PRO A 757 2.24 -16.43 -31.13
CA PRO A 757 3.58 -15.96 -30.87
C PRO A 757 4.48 -17.18 -30.74
N ALA A 758 5.71 -17.07 -31.21
CA ALA A 758 6.73 -18.06 -30.86
C ALA A 758 6.90 -18.02 -29.33
N GLY A 759 6.77 -19.19 -28.68
CA GLY A 759 6.66 -19.28 -27.23
C GLY A 759 7.85 -18.70 -26.46
N VAL A 760 7.64 -18.35 -25.18
CA VAL A 760 8.71 -17.84 -24.30
C VAL A 760 9.55 -19.01 -23.83
N ARG A 761 10.83 -19.02 -24.21
CA ARG A 761 11.78 -20.10 -23.91
C ARG A 761 12.60 -19.82 -22.66
N TYR A 762 12.75 -20.85 -21.82
CA TYR A 762 13.63 -20.90 -20.66
C TYR A 762 14.63 -22.04 -20.86
N GLU A 763 15.88 -21.66 -21.10
CA GLU A 763 16.97 -22.61 -21.34
C GLU A 763 17.37 -23.32 -20.03
N ALA A 764 17.63 -24.62 -20.09
CA ALA A 764 17.90 -25.45 -18.92
C ALA A 764 19.23 -25.12 -18.25
N GLU A 765 20.21 -24.60 -18.99
CA GLU A 765 21.49 -24.14 -18.43
C GLU A 765 21.34 -22.96 -17.45
N ASN A 766 20.20 -22.27 -17.47
CA ASN A 766 19.89 -21.16 -16.57
C ASN A 766 19.00 -21.60 -15.39
N ALA A 767 18.65 -22.89 -15.32
CA ALA A 767 17.80 -23.45 -14.29
C ALA A 767 18.60 -23.82 -13.03
N THR A 768 17.90 -24.08 -11.93
CA THR A 768 18.50 -24.69 -10.74
C THR A 768 18.65 -26.18 -10.97
N ILE A 769 19.88 -26.68 -10.85
CA ILE A 769 20.22 -28.09 -11.12
C ILE A 769 20.57 -28.80 -9.81
N SER A 770 20.07 -30.03 -9.64
CA SER A 770 20.50 -30.92 -8.57
C SER A 770 20.81 -32.29 -9.13
N GLN A 771 22.01 -32.80 -8.84
CA GLN A 771 22.51 -34.09 -9.34
C GLN A 771 22.43 -34.16 -10.88
N GLY A 772 23.14 -33.23 -11.51
CA GLY A 772 23.26 -33.09 -12.96
C GLY A 772 24.26 -31.98 -13.26
N ILE A 773 24.69 -31.91 -14.52
CA ILE A 773 25.68 -30.95 -14.98
C ILE A 773 25.23 -30.24 -16.26
N PHE A 774 25.70 -29.01 -16.42
CA PHE A 774 25.65 -28.32 -17.70
C PHE A 774 26.65 -28.98 -18.68
N GLU A 775 26.19 -29.26 -19.89
CA GLU A 775 27.02 -29.77 -20.99
C GLU A 775 26.66 -29.10 -22.31
N ASN A 776 27.57 -29.17 -23.27
CA ASN A 776 27.38 -28.67 -24.64
C ASN A 776 28.09 -29.55 -25.68
N THR A 777 28.26 -30.84 -25.36
CA THR A 777 29.04 -31.78 -26.15
C THR A 777 28.22 -32.45 -27.25
N HIS A 778 26.90 -32.58 -27.07
CA HIS A 778 25.95 -32.99 -28.12
C HIS A 778 25.49 -31.79 -28.94
N THR A 779 25.15 -32.00 -30.20
CA THR A 779 24.71 -30.94 -31.10
C THR A 779 23.19 -30.78 -31.11
N GLY A 780 22.70 -29.62 -31.59
CA GLY A 780 21.27 -29.39 -31.80
C GLY A 780 20.47 -28.86 -30.61
N PHE A 781 21.10 -28.62 -29.45
CA PHE A 781 20.52 -27.88 -28.32
C PHE A 781 20.30 -26.39 -28.67
N SER A 782 19.51 -25.66 -27.88
CA SER A 782 19.41 -24.19 -27.97
C SER A 782 20.23 -23.49 -26.88
N GLY A 783 20.37 -22.16 -27.01
CA GLY A 783 21.22 -21.41 -26.10
C GLY A 783 22.70 -21.82 -26.19
N THR A 784 23.29 -22.08 -25.04
CA THR A 784 24.73 -22.34 -24.86
C THR A 784 25.04 -23.79 -24.48
N GLY A 785 24.02 -24.58 -24.15
CA GLY A 785 24.15 -25.99 -23.82
C GLY A 785 22.82 -26.60 -23.38
N TYR A 786 22.89 -27.67 -22.59
CA TYR A 786 21.75 -28.37 -22.02
C TYR A 786 22.14 -28.92 -20.64
N VAL A 787 21.17 -29.46 -19.90
CA VAL A 787 21.44 -30.15 -18.63
C VAL A 787 21.42 -31.66 -18.81
N ASN A 788 22.53 -32.30 -18.48
CA ASN A 788 22.66 -33.74 -18.36
C ASN A 788 22.40 -34.15 -16.91
N ALA A 789 21.26 -34.77 -16.65
CA ALA A 789 20.91 -35.26 -15.31
C ALA A 789 21.72 -36.51 -14.94
N ASP A 790 22.22 -36.57 -13.72
CA ASP A 790 22.90 -37.77 -13.22
C ASP A 790 21.92 -38.96 -13.23
N ASN A 791 22.44 -40.16 -13.50
CA ASN A 791 21.69 -41.41 -13.50
C ASN A 791 21.37 -41.83 -12.04
N VAL A 792 20.46 -41.11 -11.39
CA VAL A 792 20.01 -41.34 -10.03
C VAL A 792 18.56 -40.88 -9.86
N ALA A 793 17.78 -41.59 -9.04
CA ALA A 793 16.43 -41.15 -8.72
C ALA A 793 16.50 -39.89 -7.86
N GLY A 794 15.72 -38.87 -8.22
CA GLY A 794 15.71 -37.58 -7.53
C GLY A 794 16.62 -36.51 -8.13
N SER A 795 17.38 -36.80 -9.20
CA SER A 795 18.03 -35.73 -9.99
C SER A 795 16.97 -34.80 -10.58
N TYR A 796 17.22 -33.49 -10.58
CA TYR A 796 16.23 -32.54 -11.08
C TYR A 796 16.82 -31.31 -11.77
N VAL A 797 15.98 -30.73 -12.64
CA VAL A 797 16.14 -29.41 -13.24
C VAL A 797 14.92 -28.59 -12.85
N GLU A 798 15.12 -27.43 -12.22
CA GLU A 798 14.05 -26.55 -11.74
C GLU A 798 14.16 -25.16 -12.35
N PHE A 799 13.14 -24.80 -13.13
CA PHE A 799 13.01 -23.51 -13.81
C PHE A 799 12.20 -22.55 -12.94
N THR A 800 12.58 -21.27 -12.97
CA THR A 800 11.74 -20.17 -12.47
C THR A 800 11.15 -19.45 -13.69
N VAL A 801 9.83 -19.46 -13.81
CA VAL A 801 9.12 -18.90 -14.96
C VAL A 801 8.11 -17.85 -14.50
N ASN A 802 7.92 -16.78 -15.28
CA ASN A 802 6.96 -15.73 -14.96
C ASN A 802 5.75 -15.89 -15.88
N ALA A 803 4.55 -15.85 -15.29
CA ALA A 803 3.31 -15.76 -16.03
C ALA A 803 2.65 -14.41 -15.75
N ASP A 804 2.29 -13.66 -16.80
CA ASP A 804 1.64 -12.35 -16.63
C ASP A 804 0.27 -12.47 -15.96
N THR A 805 -0.39 -13.62 -16.13
CA THR A 805 -1.69 -13.94 -15.53
C THR A 805 -1.72 -15.36 -14.99
N ALA A 806 -2.47 -15.59 -13.91
CA ALA A 806 -2.72 -16.93 -13.40
C ALA A 806 -3.64 -17.69 -14.36
N GLY A 807 -3.37 -18.98 -14.61
CA GLY A 807 -4.20 -19.82 -15.47
C GLY A 807 -3.46 -21.00 -16.11
N PRO A 808 -4.16 -21.78 -16.94
CA PRO A 808 -3.56 -22.87 -17.71
C PRO A 808 -2.59 -22.31 -18.76
N ALA A 809 -1.43 -22.94 -18.88
CA ALA A 809 -0.37 -22.62 -19.83
C ALA A 809 0.16 -23.91 -20.46
N THR A 810 0.50 -23.86 -21.75
CA THR A 810 1.03 -25.02 -22.48
C THR A 810 2.54 -25.08 -22.31
N LEU A 811 3.01 -25.99 -21.46
CA LEU A 811 4.42 -26.29 -21.27
C LEU A 811 4.92 -27.23 -22.36
N LYS A 812 5.85 -26.77 -23.19
CA LYS A 812 6.66 -27.62 -24.07
C LYS A 812 8.00 -27.88 -23.41
N LEU A 813 8.43 -29.14 -23.36
CA LEU A 813 9.73 -29.55 -22.85
C LEU A 813 10.54 -30.20 -23.96
N ARG A 814 11.73 -29.66 -24.25
CA ARG A 814 12.65 -30.26 -25.22
C ARG A 814 13.71 -31.11 -24.53
N TYR A 815 13.86 -32.34 -24.99
CA TYR A 815 14.72 -33.35 -24.37
C TYR A 815 15.43 -34.26 -25.39
N ALA A 816 16.51 -34.92 -24.98
CA ALA A 816 17.15 -36.00 -25.74
C ALA A 816 17.40 -37.22 -24.85
N ASN A 817 17.15 -38.42 -25.37
CA ASN A 817 17.42 -39.69 -24.69
C ASN A 817 18.06 -40.66 -25.69
N GLY A 818 19.40 -40.62 -25.82
CA GLY A 818 20.14 -41.47 -26.74
C GLY A 818 20.27 -42.93 -26.32
N THR A 819 19.47 -43.40 -25.36
CA THR A 819 19.40 -44.80 -24.92
C THR A 819 18.10 -45.46 -25.37
N THR A 820 18.01 -46.79 -25.29
CA THR A 820 16.75 -47.52 -25.54
C THR A 820 15.84 -47.62 -24.30
N THR A 821 16.31 -47.16 -23.14
CA THR A 821 15.59 -47.22 -21.87
C THR A 821 14.84 -45.92 -21.64
N ASN A 822 13.54 -46.00 -21.36
CA ASN A 822 12.73 -44.85 -20.97
C ASN A 822 13.28 -44.18 -19.68
N ARG A 823 13.28 -42.85 -19.65
CA ARG A 823 13.78 -42.04 -18.52
C ARG A 823 12.67 -41.13 -17.95
N PRO A 824 11.72 -41.67 -17.18
CA PRO A 824 10.54 -40.91 -16.76
C PRO A 824 10.86 -39.83 -15.72
N MET A 825 10.21 -38.65 -15.84
CA MET A 825 10.31 -37.58 -14.85
C MET A 825 8.94 -37.16 -14.29
N ALA A 826 8.91 -36.87 -13.00
CA ALA A 826 7.82 -36.17 -12.33
C ALA A 826 7.96 -34.67 -12.59
N ILE A 827 6.89 -34.03 -13.04
CA ILE A 827 6.79 -32.59 -13.31
C ILE A 827 6.02 -31.97 -12.15
N ALA A 828 6.63 -31.05 -11.42
CA ALA A 828 5.99 -30.30 -10.34
C ALA A 828 5.92 -28.81 -10.65
N VAL A 829 4.79 -28.20 -10.30
CA VAL A 829 4.55 -26.76 -10.41
C VAL A 829 4.34 -26.20 -9.02
N ASN A 830 5.13 -25.18 -8.64
CA ASN A 830 5.06 -24.56 -7.31
C ASN A 830 5.09 -25.59 -6.16
N GLY A 831 5.92 -26.63 -6.33
CA GLY A 831 6.11 -27.72 -5.37
C GLY A 831 5.10 -28.87 -5.44
N ALA A 832 4.01 -28.76 -6.23
CA ALA A 832 3.02 -29.83 -6.38
C ALA A 832 3.27 -30.63 -7.67
N THR A 833 3.40 -31.96 -7.58
CA THR A 833 3.53 -32.82 -8.78
C THR A 833 2.23 -32.81 -9.59
N VAL A 834 2.28 -32.35 -10.83
CA VAL A 834 1.13 -32.22 -11.74
C VAL A 834 1.06 -33.35 -12.77
N ALA A 835 2.19 -33.96 -13.11
CA ALA A 835 2.25 -35.09 -14.04
C ALA A 835 3.52 -35.93 -13.83
N THR A 836 3.49 -37.18 -14.31
CA THR A 836 4.69 -37.99 -14.53
C THR A 836 4.69 -38.38 -16.01
N ARG A 837 5.79 -38.11 -16.72
CA ARG A 837 5.90 -38.32 -18.16
C ARG A 837 7.05 -39.27 -18.50
N ASP A 838 6.80 -40.11 -19.49
CA ASP A 838 7.79 -41.01 -20.08
C ASP A 838 8.57 -40.27 -21.17
N TYR A 839 9.89 -40.22 -21.03
CA TYR A 839 10.80 -39.65 -22.03
C TYR A 839 11.52 -40.79 -22.75
N ASN A 840 10.84 -41.32 -23.77
CA ASN A 840 11.30 -42.44 -24.58
C ASN A 840 12.55 -42.09 -25.42
N ALA A 841 13.20 -43.13 -25.93
CA ALA A 841 14.39 -43.04 -26.77
C ALA A 841 14.24 -42.05 -27.94
N THR A 842 15.20 -41.14 -28.07
CA THR A 842 15.45 -40.39 -29.31
C THR A 842 16.43 -41.18 -30.19
N ALA A 843 16.62 -40.77 -31.45
CA ALA A 843 17.50 -41.50 -32.38
C ALA A 843 18.96 -41.59 -31.89
N ASN A 844 19.44 -40.55 -31.21
CA ASN A 844 20.72 -40.44 -30.52
C ASN A 844 20.69 -39.19 -29.62
N TRP A 845 21.79 -38.90 -28.91
CA TRP A 845 21.90 -37.72 -28.04
C TRP A 845 21.98 -36.37 -28.78
N ASP A 846 22.26 -36.37 -30.09
CA ASP A 846 22.21 -35.18 -30.96
C ASP A 846 20.80 -34.93 -31.53
N THR A 847 19.85 -35.84 -31.27
CA THR A 847 18.48 -35.77 -31.76
C THR A 847 17.54 -35.45 -30.61
N TRP A 848 16.86 -34.31 -30.72
CA TRP A 848 15.99 -33.76 -29.70
C TRP A 848 14.51 -33.98 -30.05
N ALA A 849 13.70 -34.29 -29.05
CA ALA A 849 12.25 -34.38 -29.14
C ALA A 849 11.59 -33.34 -28.23
N THR A 850 10.32 -33.05 -28.46
CA THR A 850 9.53 -32.13 -27.65
C THR A 850 8.30 -32.85 -27.10
N ASP A 851 8.14 -32.82 -25.78
CA ASP A 851 6.90 -33.21 -25.10
C ASP A 851 6.05 -31.96 -24.81
N THR A 852 4.73 -32.09 -24.71
CA THR A 852 3.82 -30.97 -24.45
C THR A 852 2.76 -31.36 -23.42
N LEU A 853 2.52 -30.47 -22.46
CA LEU A 853 1.59 -30.64 -21.34
C LEU A 853 0.97 -29.29 -20.94
N THR A 854 -0.31 -29.27 -20.60
CA THR A 854 -0.94 -28.11 -19.96
C THR A 854 -0.68 -28.11 -18.44
N VAL A 855 -0.20 -26.99 -17.91
CA VAL A 855 0.06 -26.77 -16.47
C VAL A 855 -0.61 -25.50 -16.00
N ASN A 856 -1.04 -25.42 -14.73
CA ASN A 856 -1.62 -24.20 -14.17
C ASN A 856 -0.54 -23.36 -13.47
N LEU A 857 -0.39 -22.11 -13.88
CA LEU A 857 0.54 -21.14 -13.30
C LEU A 857 -0.21 -20.10 -12.46
N ASN A 858 0.45 -19.58 -11.43
CA ASN A 858 0.05 -18.36 -10.72
C ASN A 858 0.51 -17.12 -11.50
N ALA A 859 -0.14 -15.97 -11.31
CA ALA A 859 0.38 -14.71 -11.82
C ALA A 859 1.69 -14.38 -11.11
N GLY A 860 2.68 -13.88 -11.85
CA GLY A 860 4.04 -13.67 -11.38
C GLY A 860 4.90 -14.93 -11.46
N SER A 861 5.81 -15.08 -10.51
CA SER A 861 6.84 -16.12 -10.53
C SER A 861 6.29 -17.49 -10.12
N ASN A 862 6.68 -18.53 -10.86
CA ASN A 862 6.34 -19.93 -10.67
C ASN A 862 7.60 -20.79 -10.75
N THR A 863 7.61 -21.93 -10.06
CA THR A 863 8.64 -22.96 -10.24
C THR A 863 8.12 -24.16 -11.02
N ILE A 864 8.90 -24.63 -12.00
CA ILE A 864 8.66 -25.87 -12.75
C ILE A 864 9.83 -26.81 -12.52
N ARG A 865 9.61 -27.90 -11.78
CA ARG A 865 10.65 -28.89 -11.45
C ARG A 865 10.43 -30.18 -12.22
N LEU A 866 11.44 -30.63 -12.93
CA LEU A 866 11.49 -31.92 -13.61
C LEU A 866 12.38 -32.85 -12.77
N THR A 867 11.84 -33.92 -12.17
CA THR A 867 12.58 -34.83 -11.30
C THR A 867 12.62 -36.25 -11.87
N GLY A 868 13.82 -36.80 -12.09
CA GLY A 868 14.03 -38.19 -12.51
C GLY A 868 13.49 -39.18 -11.48
N THR A 869 12.65 -40.13 -11.91
CA THR A 869 11.90 -41.02 -11.00
C THR A 869 12.53 -42.40 -10.83
N THR A 870 13.60 -42.70 -11.56
CA THR A 870 14.25 -44.02 -11.55
C THR A 870 15.76 -43.88 -11.35
N ALA A 871 16.44 -45.00 -11.07
CA ALA A 871 17.89 -45.04 -10.97
C ALA A 871 18.63 -44.66 -12.27
N ASN A 872 17.92 -44.50 -13.39
CA ASN A 872 18.52 -44.03 -14.64
C ASN A 872 18.45 -42.50 -14.81
N GLY A 873 17.94 -41.76 -13.82
CA GLY A 873 17.80 -40.30 -13.90
C GLY A 873 16.79 -39.82 -14.95
N GLY A 874 16.89 -38.54 -15.30
CA GLY A 874 16.14 -37.92 -16.41
C GLY A 874 16.89 -37.98 -17.76
N PRO A 875 16.23 -37.67 -18.89
CA PRO A 875 16.89 -37.41 -20.17
C PRO A 875 17.77 -36.14 -20.10
N ASN A 876 18.51 -35.84 -21.17
CA ASN A 876 19.11 -34.51 -21.33
C ASN A 876 17.97 -33.50 -21.55
N VAL A 877 17.98 -32.40 -20.80
CA VAL A 877 16.96 -31.35 -20.86
C VAL A 877 17.56 -30.11 -21.49
N ASP A 878 16.97 -29.64 -22.58
CA ASP A 878 17.43 -28.46 -23.34
C ASP A 878 16.72 -27.19 -22.86
N TYR A 879 15.39 -27.13 -23.00
CA TYR A 879 14.61 -26.00 -22.54
C TYR A 879 13.16 -26.38 -22.23
N ILE A 880 12.48 -25.45 -21.57
CA ILE A 880 11.02 -25.37 -21.57
C ILE A 880 10.53 -24.13 -22.32
N GLU A 881 9.37 -24.21 -22.95
CA GLU A 881 8.77 -23.12 -23.74
C GLU A 881 7.26 -23.04 -23.45
N PHE A 882 6.73 -21.83 -23.31
CA PHE A 882 5.30 -21.54 -23.06
C PHE A 882 4.63 -20.79 -24.20
#